data_AF-A0AAE1LQJ3-F1
#
_entry.id   AF-A0AAE1LQJ3-F1
#
_cell.length_a   1.000
_cell.length_b   1.000
_cell.length_c   1.000
_cell.angle_alpha   90.00
_cell.angle_beta   90.00
_cell.angle_gamma   90.00
#
_symmetry.space_group_name_H-M   'P 1'
#
loop_
_entity.id
_entity.type
_entity.pdbx_description
1 polymer ?
#
loop_
_entity_poly.entity_id
_entity_poly.type
_entity_poly.pdbx_seq_one_letter_code
_entity_poly.pdbx_strand_id
1 'polypeptide(L)'
;MKSRAAAEFHAWHDEQVNNNYVFNFRKEFVEYCISDVTILREACTAFRKIYQEVAGYDPMFNCITLSSACMSAFRRNFLQKDTIGIVPPGGYHGRVKQSHIALQWLDFEAHKIGQVIKTIYTDREVSVMGRHVDGYVEFQHDDGHTIKRIYQFHGCYWHQCPTHFPATEGDSENRYVNTQKITEMFRENGFEVIEKWECDFKRELTSDPATKAFFEQHPTVRVTPLHLRDALCGGRTSALKWYHKADLDKGEKIKMVDVISEYPNANLRGEFPYGHPQIFLEGDPNMPPFDQWNGVIKCTVLPPRELYIPILPLKTQGRLMFPLCRTCAEQGCSEICRHTPEDRKFTDTWCVPELKLAVQKGYVIMSVHEVYQYPGTKQYNPLTQEDGLLSGYIRCFMALKMQASGWPADCTTDELKAQFIKDTLKHDGVDLDPSKMEKNPALRTLSKLMCNAFWGKFGEKTLRPKTELIFQNEKLISMMADPKITITGLLPLSDECIQVKWEPISDTEESLPTSSLILAAFTTCLGRLQLYHYLDQVNERALYCDTDSVAYISRPGEPDIPTGTHLGDLTDQVEEDHGPGSFITEFVAGGPKNYAFKVAVGGDLSNIKVCIKVRGISINASCDELVTFDNLKAMVMGSRDKITVPIPHQIARLPTWQIVTRASHKNWKPVNIKRRRVDVAKHCATWLQCLGHG
;
A
#
# COMPACT_ATOMS: atom_id res chain seq x y z
N MET A 1 20.62 -20.91 12.43
CA MET A 1 19.83 -21.14 13.67
C MET A 1 20.10 -20.02 14.66
N LYS A 2 19.20 -19.77 15.64
CA LYS A 2 19.53 -18.89 16.79
C LYS A 2 20.53 -19.60 17.70
N SER A 3 21.31 -18.87 18.49
CA SER A 3 22.40 -19.46 19.30
C SER A 3 21.95 -20.59 20.24
N ARG A 4 20.81 -20.45 20.91
CA ARG A 4 20.27 -21.55 21.73
C ARG A 4 19.96 -22.81 20.90
N ALA A 5 19.26 -22.67 19.78
CA ALA A 5 18.96 -23.79 18.90
C ALA A 5 20.24 -24.37 18.25
N ALA A 6 21.26 -23.54 18.02
CA ALA A 6 22.57 -24.00 17.57
C ALA A 6 23.26 -24.85 18.64
N ALA A 7 23.22 -24.43 19.91
CA ALA A 7 23.75 -25.22 21.03
C ALA A 7 23.01 -26.56 21.20
N GLU A 8 21.67 -26.54 21.13
CA GLU A 8 20.85 -27.76 21.15
C GLU A 8 21.19 -28.69 19.96
N PHE A 9 21.37 -28.12 18.77
CA PHE A 9 21.80 -28.89 17.59
C PHE A 9 23.20 -29.49 17.75
N HIS A 10 24.17 -28.73 18.27
CA HIS A 10 25.51 -29.24 18.50
C HIS A 10 25.52 -30.37 19.53
N ALA A 11 24.77 -30.23 20.63
CA ALA A 11 24.61 -31.30 21.61
C ALA A 11 24.02 -32.59 20.99
N TRP A 12 22.95 -32.45 20.19
CA TRP A 12 22.38 -33.57 19.46
C TRP A 12 23.36 -34.17 18.45
N HIS A 13 24.08 -33.34 17.70
CA HIS A 13 25.06 -33.78 16.71
C HIS A 13 26.20 -34.57 17.38
N ASP A 14 26.73 -34.07 18.49
CA ASP A 14 27.79 -34.73 19.25
C ASP A 14 27.32 -36.08 19.81
N GLU A 15 26.05 -36.17 20.25
CA GLU A 15 25.43 -37.44 20.63
C GLU A 15 25.36 -38.42 19.45
N GLN A 16 24.95 -37.99 18.25
CA GLN A 16 24.93 -38.85 17.07
C GLN A 16 26.33 -39.34 16.67
N VAL A 17 27.32 -38.45 16.75
CA VAL A 17 28.73 -38.80 16.52
C VAL A 17 29.19 -39.86 17.53
N ASN A 18 28.87 -39.69 18.81
CA ASN A 18 29.20 -40.67 19.86
C ASN A 18 28.49 -42.02 19.65
N ASN A 19 27.31 -42.02 19.06
CA ASN A 19 26.56 -43.23 18.69
C ASN A 19 27.07 -43.89 17.39
N ASN A 20 28.19 -43.43 16.82
CA ASN A 20 28.74 -43.87 15.53
C ASN A 20 27.73 -43.81 14.37
N TYR A 21 26.80 -42.85 14.43
CA TYR A 21 25.86 -42.63 13.35
C TYR A 21 26.59 -42.04 12.13
N VAL A 22 26.51 -42.72 10.99
CA VAL A 22 27.13 -42.26 9.75
C VAL A 22 26.13 -41.43 8.94
N PHE A 23 26.33 -40.12 8.94
CA PHE A 23 25.48 -39.20 8.18
C PHE A 23 25.80 -39.26 6.68
N ASN A 24 25.03 -40.02 5.91
CA ASN A 24 25.16 -40.07 4.44
C ASN A 24 24.33 -38.95 3.81
N PHE A 25 24.95 -37.81 3.55
CA PHE A 25 24.29 -36.63 2.98
C PHE A 25 23.36 -36.95 1.80
N ARG A 26 23.81 -37.77 0.84
CA ARG A 26 22.99 -38.07 -0.34
C ARG A 26 21.71 -38.82 0.03
N LYS A 27 21.81 -39.80 0.93
CA LYS A 27 20.68 -40.58 1.41
C LYS A 27 19.72 -39.70 2.22
N GLU A 28 20.24 -38.97 3.20
CA GLU A 28 19.46 -38.07 4.05
C GLU A 28 18.73 -36.99 3.24
N PHE A 29 19.39 -36.41 2.21
CA PHE A 29 18.74 -35.45 1.31
C PHE A 29 17.58 -36.06 0.53
N VAL A 30 17.72 -37.28 0.03
CA VAL A 30 16.65 -37.97 -0.70
C VAL A 30 15.48 -38.27 0.24
N GLU A 31 15.76 -38.79 1.43
CA GLU A 31 14.74 -39.10 2.44
C GLU A 31 14.01 -37.84 2.90
N TYR A 32 14.74 -36.75 3.17
CA TYR A 32 14.16 -35.44 3.47
C TYR A 32 13.24 -34.96 2.34
N CYS A 33 13.70 -34.97 1.09
CA CYS A 33 12.91 -34.50 -0.04
C CYS A 33 11.63 -35.34 -0.24
N ILE A 34 11.71 -36.66 -0.10
CA ILE A 34 10.54 -37.55 -0.19
C ILE A 34 9.55 -37.23 0.93
N SER A 35 10.05 -37.08 2.17
CA SER A 35 9.23 -36.75 3.34
C SER A 35 8.56 -35.39 3.18
N ASP A 36 9.31 -34.35 2.80
CA ASP A 36 8.83 -32.97 2.62
C ASP A 36 7.72 -32.90 1.54
N VAL A 37 7.93 -33.55 0.39
CA VAL A 37 6.92 -33.60 -0.68
C VAL A 37 5.69 -34.41 -0.25
N THR A 38 5.87 -35.49 0.51
CA THR A 38 4.75 -36.30 1.03
C THR A 38 3.91 -35.50 2.01
N ILE A 39 4.54 -34.81 2.96
CA ILE A 39 3.88 -33.92 3.93
C ILE A 39 3.15 -32.79 3.18
N LEU A 40 3.79 -32.17 2.19
CA LEU A 40 3.17 -31.11 1.40
C LEU A 40 1.93 -31.61 0.64
N ARG A 41 1.99 -32.80 0.04
CA ARG A 41 0.86 -33.42 -0.65
C ARG A 41 -0.31 -33.69 0.30
N GLU A 42 -0.03 -34.26 1.46
CA GLU A 42 -1.04 -34.57 2.47
C GLU A 42 -1.66 -33.30 3.06
N ALA A 43 -0.83 -32.30 3.39
CA ALA A 43 -1.28 -30.99 3.83
C ALA A 43 -2.15 -30.29 2.77
N CYS A 44 -1.78 -30.34 1.49
CA CYS A 44 -2.58 -29.82 0.39
C CYS A 44 -3.92 -30.55 0.27
N THR A 45 -3.96 -31.86 0.47
CA THR A 45 -5.19 -32.66 0.43
C THR A 45 -6.13 -32.29 1.57
N ALA A 46 -5.58 -32.16 2.79
CA ALA A 46 -6.33 -31.69 3.96
C ALA A 46 -6.84 -30.26 3.78
N PHE A 47 -5.99 -29.35 3.29
CA PHE A 47 -6.38 -27.97 2.96
C PHE A 47 -7.54 -27.91 1.97
N ARG A 48 -7.49 -28.69 0.87
CA ARG A 48 -8.57 -28.74 -0.13
C ARG A 48 -9.89 -29.15 0.52
N LYS A 49 -9.87 -30.22 1.32
CA LYS A 49 -11.07 -30.71 2.02
C LYS A 49 -11.64 -29.66 2.96
N ILE A 50 -10.81 -29.09 3.84
CA ILE A 50 -11.23 -28.06 4.80
C ILE A 50 -11.77 -26.83 4.07
N TYR A 51 -11.08 -26.37 3.02
CA TYR A 51 -11.51 -25.19 2.27
C TYR A 51 -12.83 -25.46 1.54
N GLN A 52 -13.02 -26.64 0.97
CA GLN A 52 -14.26 -27.02 0.30
C GLN A 52 -15.44 -27.10 1.27
N GLU A 53 -15.24 -27.66 2.46
CA GLU A 53 -16.26 -27.71 3.53
C GLU A 53 -16.70 -26.30 3.96
N VAL A 54 -15.75 -25.38 4.02
CA VAL A 54 -15.99 -24.00 4.49
C VAL A 54 -16.53 -23.07 3.40
N ALA A 55 -15.96 -23.13 2.19
CA ALA A 55 -16.24 -22.18 1.12
C ALA A 55 -17.16 -22.73 0.01
N GLY A 56 -17.44 -24.04 0.02
CA GLY A 56 -18.34 -24.70 -0.93
C GLY A 56 -17.73 -25.06 -2.28
N TYR A 57 -16.40 -24.97 -2.44
CA TYR A 57 -15.71 -25.37 -3.68
C TYR A 57 -14.23 -25.68 -3.43
N ASP A 58 -13.63 -26.46 -4.33
CA ASP A 58 -12.20 -26.77 -4.28
C ASP A 58 -11.38 -25.62 -4.91
N PRO A 59 -10.50 -24.96 -4.14
CA PRO A 59 -9.71 -23.83 -4.63
C PRO A 59 -8.66 -24.23 -5.66
N MET A 60 -8.18 -25.49 -5.68
CA MET A 60 -7.06 -25.90 -6.53
C MET A 60 -7.41 -25.98 -8.01
N PHE A 61 -8.69 -26.08 -8.38
CA PHE A 61 -9.11 -26.08 -9.78
C PHE A 61 -9.05 -24.69 -10.43
N ASN A 62 -9.36 -23.64 -9.67
CA ASN A 62 -9.63 -22.32 -10.24
C ASN A 62 -8.77 -21.20 -9.65
N CYS A 63 -7.99 -21.47 -8.60
CA CYS A 63 -7.25 -20.44 -7.87
C CYS A 63 -5.81 -20.87 -7.62
N ILE A 64 -4.86 -20.15 -8.25
CA ILE A 64 -3.41 -20.36 -8.05
C ILE A 64 -2.94 -19.78 -6.71
N THR A 65 -3.69 -18.81 -6.14
CA THR A 65 -3.29 -18.11 -4.92
C THR A 65 -4.41 -18.13 -3.88
N LEU A 66 -4.02 -18.12 -2.60
CA LEU A 66 -4.99 -18.03 -1.50
C LEU A 66 -5.86 -16.78 -1.60
N SER A 67 -5.30 -15.61 -1.93
CA SER A 67 -6.10 -14.39 -2.14
C SER A 67 -7.13 -14.54 -3.26
N SER A 68 -6.80 -15.25 -4.35
CA SER A 68 -7.77 -15.56 -5.42
C SER A 68 -8.87 -16.49 -4.93
N ALA A 69 -8.52 -17.48 -4.10
CA ALA A 69 -9.50 -18.34 -3.46
C ALA A 69 -10.40 -17.52 -2.53
N CYS A 70 -9.85 -16.72 -1.63
CA CYS A 70 -10.64 -15.91 -0.71
C CYS A 70 -11.59 -14.94 -1.45
N MET A 71 -11.11 -14.29 -2.51
CA MET A 71 -11.95 -13.45 -3.39
C MET A 71 -13.05 -14.24 -4.11
N SER A 72 -12.76 -15.48 -4.54
CA SER A 72 -13.76 -16.33 -5.16
C SER A 72 -14.83 -16.77 -4.16
N ALA A 73 -14.45 -17.09 -2.93
CA ALA A 73 -15.40 -17.36 -1.84
C ALA A 73 -16.28 -16.13 -1.54
N PHE A 74 -15.68 -14.94 -1.47
CA PHE A 74 -16.42 -13.67 -1.32
C PHE A 74 -17.45 -13.49 -2.44
N ARG A 75 -17.02 -13.58 -3.70
CA ARG A 75 -17.88 -13.36 -4.87
C ARG A 75 -19.01 -14.38 -5.01
N ARG A 76 -18.77 -15.63 -4.60
CA ARG A 76 -19.76 -16.71 -4.69
C ARG A 76 -20.81 -16.62 -3.59
N ASN A 77 -20.38 -16.31 -2.37
CA ASN A 77 -21.21 -16.54 -1.18
C ASN A 77 -21.70 -15.25 -0.51
N PHE A 78 -21.08 -14.09 -0.79
CA PHE A 78 -21.32 -12.84 -0.05
C PHE A 78 -21.56 -11.60 -0.92
N LEU A 79 -21.06 -11.58 -2.16
CA LEU A 79 -21.22 -10.42 -3.04
C LEU A 79 -22.69 -10.23 -3.44
N GLN A 80 -23.27 -9.11 -3.00
CA GLN A 80 -24.61 -8.69 -3.39
C GLN A 80 -24.60 -8.13 -4.83
N LYS A 81 -25.66 -8.44 -5.59
CA LYS A 81 -25.82 -7.98 -6.98
C LYS A 81 -25.77 -6.44 -7.07
N ASP A 82 -25.05 -5.93 -8.08
CA ASP A 82 -24.99 -4.50 -8.42
C ASP A 82 -24.51 -3.56 -7.29
N THR A 83 -23.71 -4.07 -6.34
CA THR A 83 -23.25 -3.28 -5.18
C THR A 83 -21.83 -2.75 -5.26
N ILE A 84 -20.93 -3.39 -6.01
CA ILE A 84 -19.51 -2.95 -6.13
C ILE A 84 -19.26 -2.59 -7.60
N GLY A 85 -18.98 -1.32 -7.86
CA GLY A 85 -18.63 -0.85 -9.21
C GLY A 85 -17.24 -1.31 -9.64
N ILE A 86 -17.15 -1.94 -10.81
CA ILE A 86 -15.87 -2.25 -11.46
C ILE A 86 -15.40 -0.97 -12.17
N VAL A 87 -14.20 -0.51 -11.86
CA VAL A 87 -13.60 0.65 -12.54
C VAL A 87 -13.46 0.32 -14.03
N PRO A 88 -13.96 1.15 -14.97
CA PRO A 88 -13.80 0.90 -16.40
C PRO A 88 -12.32 0.98 -16.84
N PRO A 89 -11.92 0.29 -17.94
CA PRO A 89 -10.62 0.51 -18.56
C PRO A 89 -10.39 1.99 -18.86
N GLY A 90 -9.28 2.55 -18.39
CA GLY A 90 -8.98 3.98 -18.51
C GLY A 90 -9.52 4.87 -17.37
N GLY A 91 -10.31 4.34 -16.45
CA GLY A 91 -10.91 5.07 -15.32
C GLY A 91 -12.34 5.55 -15.61
N TYR A 92 -12.95 6.28 -14.67
CA TYR A 92 -14.33 6.79 -14.82
C TYR A 92 -14.48 7.91 -15.84
N HIS A 93 -13.37 8.52 -16.30
CA HIS A 93 -13.33 9.43 -17.45
C HIS A 93 -13.43 8.72 -18.82
N GLY A 94 -13.35 7.38 -18.85
CA GLY A 94 -13.46 6.58 -20.07
C GLY A 94 -12.45 6.96 -21.16
N ARG A 95 -12.91 6.96 -22.42
CA ARG A 95 -12.12 7.35 -23.62
C ARG A 95 -11.92 8.87 -23.75
N VAL A 96 -12.56 9.68 -22.90
CA VAL A 96 -12.46 11.16 -22.92
C VAL A 96 -11.20 11.63 -22.17
N LYS A 97 -10.11 10.85 -22.29
CA LYS A 97 -8.82 11.16 -21.72
C LYS A 97 -8.08 12.08 -22.68
N GLN A 98 -8.19 13.38 -22.43
CA GLN A 98 -7.10 14.25 -22.86
C GLN A 98 -5.89 13.94 -21.97
N SER A 99 -4.89 13.27 -22.55
CA SER A 99 -3.70 12.88 -21.80
C SER A 99 -3.00 14.11 -21.21
N HIS A 100 -2.38 13.99 -20.03
CA HIS A 100 -1.65 15.12 -19.43
C HIS A 100 -0.61 15.70 -20.40
N ILE A 101 0.03 14.83 -21.19
CA ILE A 101 0.98 15.24 -22.22
C ILE A 101 0.32 16.01 -23.38
N ALA A 102 -0.91 15.67 -23.77
CA ALA A 102 -1.68 16.47 -24.72
C ALA A 102 -1.95 17.87 -24.18
N LEU A 103 -2.31 17.99 -22.89
CA LEU A 103 -2.53 19.29 -22.27
C LEU A 103 -1.27 20.14 -22.21
N GLN A 104 -0.13 19.52 -21.87
CA GLN A 104 1.17 20.20 -21.92
C GLN A 104 1.43 20.73 -23.33
N TRP A 105 1.23 19.90 -24.35
CA TRP A 105 1.37 20.35 -25.73
C TRP A 105 0.46 21.54 -26.06
N LEU A 106 -0.81 21.51 -25.63
CA LEU A 106 -1.72 22.65 -25.83
C LEU A 106 -1.30 23.91 -25.08
N ASP A 107 -0.75 23.80 -23.86
CA ASP A 107 -0.22 24.96 -23.14
C ASP A 107 0.96 25.60 -23.89
N PHE A 108 1.82 24.76 -24.47
CA PHE A 108 2.92 25.22 -25.31
C PHE A 108 2.43 25.88 -26.61
N GLU A 109 1.42 25.31 -27.27
CA GLU A 109 0.82 25.91 -28.47
C GLU A 109 0.09 27.21 -28.14
N ALA A 110 -0.66 27.28 -27.04
CA ALA A 110 -1.32 28.48 -26.55
C ALA A 110 -0.31 29.62 -26.31
N HIS A 111 0.86 29.30 -25.74
CA HIS A 111 1.96 30.24 -25.57
C HIS A 111 2.50 30.75 -26.90
N LYS A 112 2.71 29.88 -27.91
CA LYS A 112 3.19 30.28 -29.23
C LYS A 112 2.25 31.27 -29.93
N ILE A 113 0.94 31.07 -29.80
CA ILE A 113 -0.07 31.89 -30.47
C ILE A 113 -0.52 33.11 -29.63
N GLY A 114 -0.12 33.19 -28.36
CA GLY A 114 -0.53 34.26 -27.46
C GLY A 114 -2.04 34.30 -27.16
N GLN A 115 -2.76 33.19 -27.34
CA GLN A 115 -4.20 33.06 -27.12
C GLN A 115 -4.53 31.82 -26.30
N VAL A 116 -5.62 31.89 -25.55
CA VAL A 116 -6.13 30.75 -24.78
C VAL A 116 -6.80 29.76 -25.73
N ILE A 117 -6.27 28.54 -25.79
CA ILE A 117 -6.92 27.43 -26.51
C ILE A 117 -8.01 26.85 -25.62
N LYS A 118 -9.23 26.74 -26.15
CA LYS A 118 -10.34 26.10 -25.46
C LYS A 118 -10.08 24.59 -25.38
N THR A 119 -10.14 24.01 -24.18
CA THR A 119 -9.96 22.57 -23.94
C THR A 119 -11.07 22.01 -23.05
N ILE A 120 -11.07 20.68 -22.83
CA ILE A 120 -12.04 20.03 -21.92
C ILE A 120 -12.00 20.60 -20.49
N TYR A 121 -10.87 21.16 -20.05
CA TYR A 121 -10.72 21.71 -18.69
C TYR A 121 -11.10 23.19 -18.59
N THR A 122 -11.06 23.95 -19.70
CA THR A 122 -11.42 25.38 -19.67
C THR A 122 -12.88 25.61 -20.03
N ASP A 123 -13.43 24.81 -20.96
CA ASP A 123 -14.76 25.03 -21.54
C ASP A 123 -15.68 23.79 -21.44
N ARG A 124 -15.28 22.76 -20.66
CA ARG A 124 -15.99 21.49 -20.39
C ARG A 124 -16.17 20.56 -21.59
N GLU A 125 -16.65 21.03 -22.72
CA GLU A 125 -16.79 20.25 -23.96
C GLU A 125 -16.60 21.13 -25.20
N VAL A 126 -15.49 20.96 -25.90
CA VAL A 126 -15.32 21.51 -27.25
C VAL A 126 -15.70 20.44 -28.26
N SER A 127 -16.95 20.50 -28.73
CA SER A 127 -17.45 19.65 -29.81
C SER A 127 -17.51 20.45 -31.10
N VAL A 128 -16.78 20.01 -32.12
CA VAL A 128 -16.81 20.57 -33.47
C VAL A 128 -17.43 19.52 -34.38
N MET A 129 -18.51 19.87 -35.05
CA MET A 129 -19.25 18.95 -35.95
C MET A 129 -19.68 17.63 -35.26
N GLY A 130 -20.08 17.71 -33.99
CA GLY A 130 -20.51 16.54 -33.21
C GLY A 130 -19.37 15.62 -32.77
N ARG A 131 -18.11 16.05 -32.92
CA ARG A 131 -16.92 15.32 -32.48
C ARG A 131 -16.12 16.15 -31.48
N HIS A 132 -15.65 15.49 -30.43
CA HIS A 132 -14.73 16.12 -29.48
C HIS A 132 -13.36 16.34 -30.12
N VAL A 133 -12.76 17.49 -29.81
CA VAL A 133 -11.39 17.85 -30.22
C VAL A 133 -10.53 18.16 -29.00
N ASP A 134 -9.21 18.01 -29.11
CA ASP A 134 -8.30 18.29 -28.00
C ASP A 134 -8.23 19.79 -27.68
N GLY A 135 -8.21 20.65 -28.70
CA GLY A 135 -8.18 22.10 -28.53
C GLY A 135 -8.85 22.84 -29.69
N TYR A 136 -9.40 24.02 -29.41
CA TYR A 136 -10.01 24.88 -30.40
C TYR A 136 -9.77 26.36 -30.12
N VAL A 137 -9.55 27.14 -31.17
CA VAL A 137 -9.38 28.59 -31.09
C VAL A 137 -9.89 29.25 -32.38
N GLU A 138 -10.38 30.48 -32.27
CA GLU A 138 -10.82 31.29 -33.40
C GLU A 138 -9.98 32.57 -33.45
N PHE A 139 -9.29 32.80 -34.56
CA PHE A 139 -8.55 34.04 -34.82
C PHE A 139 -9.42 34.99 -35.62
N GLN A 140 -9.58 36.22 -35.14
CA GLN A 140 -10.18 37.32 -35.90
C GLN A 140 -9.07 38.07 -36.61
N HIS A 141 -9.12 38.14 -37.95
CA HIS A 141 -8.20 38.94 -38.75
C HIS A 141 -8.74 40.35 -39.01
N ASP A 142 -7.82 41.29 -39.25
CA ASP A 142 -8.11 42.72 -39.45
C ASP A 142 -8.98 43.02 -40.69
N ASP A 143 -9.08 42.10 -41.64
CA ASP A 143 -9.92 42.18 -42.84
C ASP A 143 -11.32 41.55 -42.66
N GLY A 144 -11.64 41.09 -41.44
CA GLY A 144 -12.94 40.55 -41.06
C GLY A 144 -13.11 39.05 -41.25
N HIS A 145 -12.09 38.29 -41.67
CA HIS A 145 -12.18 36.82 -41.74
C HIS A 145 -11.86 36.16 -40.40
N THR A 146 -12.58 35.08 -40.08
CA THR A 146 -12.32 34.26 -38.89
C THR A 146 -11.66 32.95 -39.27
N ILE A 147 -10.45 32.69 -38.78
CA ILE A 147 -9.78 31.40 -38.92
C ILE A 147 -10.17 30.52 -37.74
N LYS A 148 -10.79 29.38 -38.03
CA LYS A 148 -11.14 28.37 -37.03
C LYS A 148 -10.07 27.28 -37.00
N ARG A 149 -9.34 27.19 -35.90
CA ARG A 149 -8.23 26.24 -35.75
C ARG A 149 -8.56 25.16 -34.72
N ILE A 150 -8.34 23.91 -35.12
CA ILE A 150 -8.49 22.71 -34.30
C ILE A 150 -7.09 22.15 -33.99
N TYR A 151 -6.87 21.76 -32.74
CA TYR A 151 -5.69 21.02 -32.31
C TYR A 151 -6.09 19.56 -32.04
N GLN A 152 -5.32 18.61 -32.57
CA GLN A 152 -5.48 17.17 -32.33
C GLN A 152 -4.19 16.53 -31.85
N PHE A 153 -4.26 15.83 -30.73
CA PHE A 153 -3.13 15.12 -30.14
C PHE A 153 -3.32 13.60 -30.28
N HIS A 154 -2.42 12.98 -31.04
CA HIS A 154 -2.50 11.57 -31.40
C HIS A 154 -1.69 10.72 -30.43
N GLY A 155 -2.35 10.22 -29.37
CA GLY A 155 -1.79 9.20 -28.48
C GLY A 155 -1.37 7.95 -29.26
N CYS A 156 -0.13 7.48 -29.09
CA CYS A 156 0.46 6.52 -30.03
C CYS A 156 -0.27 5.18 -30.08
N TYR A 157 -0.66 4.63 -28.92
CA TYR A 157 -1.42 3.39 -28.86
C TYR A 157 -2.85 3.57 -29.41
N TRP A 158 -3.54 4.61 -28.95
CA TRP A 158 -4.96 4.86 -29.25
C TRP A 158 -5.23 5.18 -30.72
N HIS A 159 -4.31 5.90 -31.37
CA HIS A 159 -4.42 6.28 -32.78
C HIS A 159 -3.56 5.40 -33.70
N GLN A 160 -2.95 4.34 -33.18
CA GLN A 160 -2.14 3.38 -33.93
C GLN A 160 -1.01 4.08 -34.72
N CYS A 161 -0.09 4.72 -33.98
CA CYS A 161 1.05 5.43 -34.56
C CYS A 161 1.82 4.55 -35.56
N PRO A 162 2.01 4.97 -36.82
CA PRO A 162 2.68 4.15 -37.83
C PRO A 162 4.10 3.74 -37.45
N THR A 163 4.78 4.53 -36.61
CA THR A 163 6.14 4.26 -36.14
C THR A 163 6.19 3.22 -35.02
N HIS A 164 5.23 3.25 -34.09
CA HIS A 164 5.28 2.44 -32.86
C HIS A 164 4.29 1.26 -32.87
N PHE A 165 3.21 1.36 -33.63
CA PHE A 165 2.11 0.39 -33.72
C PHE A 165 1.69 0.20 -35.19
N PRO A 166 2.56 -0.31 -36.08
CA PRO A 166 2.21 -0.52 -37.48
C PRO A 166 1.04 -1.51 -37.60
N ALA A 167 0.16 -1.30 -38.59
CA ALA A 167 -0.99 -2.17 -38.82
C ALA A 167 -0.55 -3.59 -39.23
N THR A 168 -1.24 -4.60 -38.72
CA THR A 168 -0.97 -6.02 -39.03
C THR A 168 -2.22 -6.70 -39.62
N GLU A 169 -2.04 -7.82 -40.34
CA GLU A 169 -3.12 -8.56 -41.04
C GLU A 169 -4.23 -9.15 -40.13
N GLY A 170 -4.24 -8.85 -38.82
CA GLY A 170 -5.26 -9.27 -37.86
C GLY A 170 -5.97 -8.13 -37.11
N ASP A 171 -5.68 -6.87 -37.42
CA ASP A 171 -6.34 -5.74 -36.75
C ASP A 171 -7.79 -5.57 -37.25
N SER A 172 -8.78 -5.77 -36.36
CA SER A 172 -10.20 -5.67 -36.69
C SER A 172 -10.66 -4.25 -37.06
N GLU A 173 -9.93 -3.22 -36.61
CA GLU A 173 -10.17 -1.81 -36.91
C GLU A 173 -8.82 -1.10 -37.13
N ASN A 174 -8.66 -0.39 -38.25
CA ASN A 174 -7.50 0.46 -38.51
C ASN A 174 -7.72 1.85 -37.90
N ARG A 175 -7.27 2.03 -36.65
CA ARG A 175 -7.46 3.28 -35.89
C ARG A 175 -6.72 4.46 -36.53
N TYR A 176 -5.59 4.20 -37.18
CA TYR A 176 -4.83 5.21 -37.90
C TYR A 176 -5.63 5.79 -39.07
N VAL A 177 -6.21 4.94 -39.92
CA VAL A 177 -7.04 5.40 -41.04
C VAL A 177 -8.26 6.19 -40.57
N ASN A 178 -8.90 5.78 -39.47
CA ASN A 178 -10.01 6.54 -38.90
C ASN A 178 -9.56 7.93 -38.41
N THR A 179 -8.38 8.01 -37.78
CA THR A 179 -7.77 9.27 -37.35
C THR A 179 -7.55 10.21 -38.54
N GLN A 180 -6.96 9.70 -39.63
CA GLN A 180 -6.73 10.48 -40.84
C GLN A 180 -8.04 10.99 -41.47
N LYS A 181 -9.07 10.14 -41.56
CA LYS A 181 -10.39 10.52 -42.09
C LYS A 181 -11.05 11.65 -41.28
N ILE A 182 -10.89 11.63 -39.96
CA ILE A 182 -11.43 12.68 -39.09
C ILE A 182 -10.70 14.00 -39.34
N THR A 183 -9.37 13.97 -39.41
CA THR A 183 -8.57 15.15 -39.75
C THR A 183 -8.93 15.73 -41.12
N GLU A 184 -9.04 14.89 -42.14
CA GLU A 184 -9.38 15.31 -43.51
C GLU A 184 -10.77 15.96 -43.56
N MET A 185 -11.76 15.35 -42.90
CA MET A 185 -13.11 15.90 -42.78
C MET A 185 -13.10 17.32 -42.17
N PHE A 186 -12.32 17.57 -41.11
CA PHE A 186 -12.21 18.90 -40.54
C PHE A 186 -11.57 19.90 -41.53
N ARG A 187 -10.50 19.50 -42.23
CA ARG A 187 -9.85 20.36 -43.23
C ARG A 187 -10.79 20.69 -44.40
N GLU A 188 -11.53 19.71 -44.90
CA GLU A 188 -12.53 19.89 -45.97
C GLU A 188 -13.66 20.85 -45.58
N ASN A 189 -13.98 20.92 -44.28
CA ASN A 189 -14.98 21.84 -43.73
C ASN A 189 -14.40 23.21 -43.31
N GLY A 190 -13.21 23.55 -43.79
CA GLY A 190 -12.62 24.88 -43.64
C GLY A 190 -11.91 25.14 -42.31
N PHE A 191 -11.61 24.10 -41.53
CA PHE A 191 -10.83 24.22 -40.30
C PHE A 191 -9.34 24.06 -40.57
N GLU A 192 -8.51 24.88 -39.93
CA GLU A 192 -7.07 24.66 -39.87
C GLU A 192 -6.79 23.61 -38.78
N VAL A 193 -6.26 22.44 -39.15
CA VAL A 193 -6.01 21.35 -38.19
C VAL A 193 -4.51 21.18 -37.93
N ILE A 194 -4.09 21.47 -36.69
CA ILE A 194 -2.74 21.24 -36.19
C ILE A 194 -2.71 19.91 -35.44
N GLU A 195 -1.81 19.03 -35.85
CA GLU A 195 -1.71 17.67 -35.32
C GLU A 195 -0.36 17.47 -34.62
N LYS A 196 -0.35 16.67 -33.56
CA LYS A 196 0.89 16.26 -32.88
C LYS A 196 0.79 14.82 -32.41
N TRP A 197 1.77 14.00 -32.78
CA TRP A 197 1.91 12.65 -32.24
C TRP A 197 2.57 12.66 -30.88
N GLU A 198 2.10 11.80 -29.98
CA GLU A 198 2.63 11.68 -28.62
C GLU A 198 4.14 11.41 -28.60
N CYS A 199 4.63 10.52 -29.46
CA CYS A 199 6.06 10.21 -29.54
C CYS A 199 6.89 11.39 -30.03
N ASP A 200 6.35 12.22 -30.92
CA ASP A 200 7.04 13.40 -31.42
C ASP A 200 7.14 14.46 -30.33
N PHE A 201 6.06 14.70 -29.59
CA PHE A 201 6.10 15.65 -28.49
C PHE A 201 6.96 15.16 -27.31
N LYS A 202 6.95 13.85 -26.98
CA LYS A 202 7.90 13.27 -26.02
C LYS A 202 9.36 13.50 -26.41
N ARG A 203 9.66 13.37 -27.71
CA ARG A 203 10.98 13.68 -28.25
C ARG A 203 11.28 15.18 -28.12
N GLU A 204 10.35 16.06 -28.51
CA GLU A 204 10.52 17.52 -28.37
C GLU A 204 10.77 17.94 -26.91
N LEU A 205 10.02 17.41 -25.95
CA LEU A 205 10.25 17.65 -24.50
C LEU A 205 11.68 17.30 -24.06
N THR A 206 12.35 16.38 -24.76
CA THR A 206 13.69 15.90 -24.42
C THR A 206 14.80 16.38 -25.34
N SER A 207 14.49 16.89 -26.54
CA SER A 207 15.50 17.30 -27.52
C SER A 207 15.34 18.73 -28.05
N ASP A 208 14.13 19.30 -28.03
CA ASP A 208 13.87 20.64 -28.57
C ASP A 208 14.16 21.74 -27.53
N PRO A 209 15.10 22.67 -27.81
CA PRO A 209 15.48 23.71 -26.85
C PRO A 209 14.33 24.66 -26.47
N ALA A 210 13.44 24.99 -27.41
CA ALA A 210 12.34 25.92 -27.16
C ALA A 210 11.27 25.31 -26.24
N THR A 211 10.89 24.05 -26.52
CA THR A 211 9.94 23.29 -25.70
C THR A 211 10.47 23.09 -24.28
N LYS A 212 11.77 22.75 -24.12
CA LYS A 212 12.41 22.64 -22.80
C LYS A 212 12.38 23.94 -22.03
N ALA A 213 12.87 25.02 -22.64
CA ALA A 213 12.94 26.33 -21.99
C ALA A 213 11.55 26.81 -21.55
N PHE A 214 10.51 26.53 -22.34
CA PHE A 214 9.14 26.84 -21.98
C PHE A 214 8.72 26.17 -20.67
N PHE A 215 8.85 24.84 -20.54
CA PHE A 215 8.42 24.11 -19.33
C PHE A 215 9.35 24.30 -18.13
N GLU A 216 10.61 24.68 -18.35
CA GLU A 216 11.52 25.10 -17.27
C GLU A 216 11.07 26.44 -16.66
N GLN A 217 10.61 27.38 -17.49
CA GLN A 217 10.15 28.72 -17.05
C GLN A 217 8.67 28.74 -16.64
N HIS A 218 7.84 27.86 -17.22
CA HIS A 218 6.40 27.75 -17.00
C HIS A 218 6.03 26.31 -16.63
N PRO A 219 6.33 25.87 -15.39
CA PRO A 219 5.91 24.55 -14.93
C PRO A 219 4.39 24.38 -15.10
N THR A 220 3.96 23.24 -15.63
CA THR A 220 2.55 22.94 -15.86
C THR A 220 1.75 23.08 -14.56
N VAL A 221 0.78 24.00 -14.53
CA VAL A 221 -0.13 24.21 -13.39
C VAL A 221 -1.35 23.30 -13.44
N ARG A 222 -1.55 22.58 -14.55
CA ARG A 222 -2.69 21.68 -14.73
C ARG A 222 -2.60 20.49 -13.78
N VAL A 223 -3.66 20.27 -13.03
CA VAL A 223 -3.80 19.10 -12.15
C VAL A 223 -4.29 17.92 -12.99
N THR A 224 -3.59 16.79 -12.89
CA THR A 224 -4.04 15.55 -13.53
C THR A 224 -5.41 15.13 -13.00
N PRO A 225 -6.21 14.37 -13.76
CA PRO A 225 -7.42 13.74 -13.21
C PRO A 225 -7.15 12.91 -11.96
N LEU A 226 -8.21 12.67 -11.20
CA LEU A 226 -8.22 11.76 -10.07
C LEU A 226 -7.86 10.35 -10.52
N HIS A 227 -6.84 9.79 -9.89
CA HIS A 227 -6.43 8.41 -10.11
C HIS A 227 -6.63 7.61 -8.80
N LEU A 228 -7.61 6.70 -8.80
CA LEU A 228 -8.03 5.97 -7.60
C LEU A 228 -6.90 5.25 -6.85
N ARG A 229 -5.85 4.83 -7.57
CA ARG A 229 -4.70 4.13 -6.96
C ARG A 229 -3.87 5.04 -6.06
N ASP A 230 -3.98 6.36 -6.23
CA ASP A 230 -3.23 7.33 -5.44
C ASP A 230 -3.74 7.30 -3.98
N ALA A 231 -5.07 7.23 -3.80
CA ALA A 231 -5.73 7.05 -2.51
C ALA A 231 -5.40 5.72 -1.80
N LEU A 232 -5.02 4.68 -2.55
CA LEU A 232 -4.62 3.39 -1.96
C LEU A 232 -3.24 3.48 -1.32
N CYS A 233 -3.21 3.72 -0.01
CA CYS A 233 -2.01 3.70 0.82
C CYS A 233 -1.96 2.46 1.73
N GLY A 234 -0.77 2.07 2.19
CA GLY A 234 -0.61 1.01 3.18
C GLY A 234 -0.86 1.48 4.62
N GLY A 235 -0.50 0.65 5.59
CA GLY A 235 -0.50 1.02 7.01
C GLY A 235 0.54 2.10 7.36
N ARG A 236 0.33 2.78 8.50
CA ARG A 236 1.23 3.79 9.03
C ARG A 236 2.32 3.16 9.89
N THR A 237 3.58 3.39 9.53
CA THR A 237 4.73 2.96 10.34
C THR A 237 5.67 4.14 10.58
N SER A 238 5.93 4.46 11.85
CA SER A 238 6.82 5.57 12.20
C SER A 238 7.44 5.41 13.59
N ALA A 239 8.73 5.74 13.70
CA ALA A 239 9.36 6.01 14.99
C ALA A 239 9.14 7.49 15.33
N LEU A 240 8.38 7.74 16.40
CA LEU A 240 8.04 9.08 16.87
C LEU A 240 9.08 9.61 17.84
N LYS A 241 9.62 8.71 18.68
CA LYS A 241 10.74 8.95 19.58
C LYS A 241 11.81 7.88 19.39
N TRP A 242 13.06 8.31 19.27
CA TRP A 242 14.19 7.45 18.98
C TRP A 242 14.65 6.63 20.19
N TYR A 243 14.59 7.23 21.38
CA TYR A 243 15.03 6.59 22.62
C TYR A 243 14.18 7.08 23.78
N HIS A 244 13.82 6.15 24.66
CA HIS A 244 13.21 6.48 25.94
C HIS A 244 13.50 5.39 26.96
N LYS A 245 13.90 5.81 28.16
CA LYS A 245 14.01 4.95 29.34
C LYS A 245 12.94 5.41 30.32
N ALA A 246 12.16 4.45 30.83
CA ALA A 246 11.10 4.73 31.77
C ALA A 246 11.68 5.20 33.12
N ASP A 247 11.13 6.29 33.65
CA ASP A 247 11.40 6.78 35.02
C ASP A 247 10.59 5.95 36.04
N LEU A 248 11.15 4.81 36.44
CA LEU A 248 10.50 3.85 37.33
C LEU A 248 10.22 4.43 38.73
N ASP A 249 11.06 5.36 39.20
CA ASP A 249 10.90 6.02 40.49
C ASP A 249 9.62 6.89 40.52
N LYS A 250 9.21 7.39 39.34
CA LYS A 250 7.93 8.09 39.14
C LYS A 250 6.78 7.18 38.69
N GLY A 251 6.99 5.86 38.68
CA GLY A 251 6.01 4.89 38.22
C GLY A 251 5.77 4.89 36.71
N GLU A 252 6.65 5.51 35.92
CA GLU A 252 6.57 5.50 34.46
C GLU A 252 6.85 4.09 33.93
N LYS A 253 6.06 3.65 32.95
CA LYS A 253 6.23 2.38 32.25
C LYS A 253 6.09 2.61 30.76
N ILE A 254 6.59 1.70 29.94
CA ILE A 254 6.30 1.70 28.49
C ILE A 254 5.38 0.51 28.21
N LYS A 255 4.26 0.78 27.54
CA LYS A 255 3.29 -0.21 27.08
C LYS A 255 3.37 -0.36 25.57
N MET A 256 3.07 -1.55 25.07
CA MET A 256 2.92 -1.81 23.64
C MET A 256 1.62 -2.56 23.42
N VAL A 257 0.72 -1.94 22.68
CA VAL A 257 -0.61 -2.46 22.42
C VAL A 257 -0.80 -2.75 20.93
N ASP A 258 -1.59 -3.77 20.60
CA ASP A 258 -1.84 -4.25 19.23
C ASP A 258 -3.34 -4.45 18.97
N VAL A 259 -3.83 -4.04 17.80
CA VAL A 259 -5.26 -4.14 17.46
C VAL A 259 -5.62 -5.59 17.11
N ILE A 260 -6.64 -6.13 17.77
CA ILE A 260 -7.19 -7.44 17.44
C ILE A 260 -7.77 -7.39 16.03
N SER A 261 -7.01 -7.89 15.06
CA SER A 261 -7.41 -8.05 13.65
C SER A 261 -7.89 -6.73 12.99
N GLU A 262 -7.01 -5.73 12.89
CA GLU A 262 -7.26 -4.38 12.35
C GLU A 262 -8.06 -4.37 11.03
N TYR A 263 -7.55 -4.94 9.94
CA TYR A 263 -8.26 -4.89 8.65
C TYR A 263 -9.57 -5.71 8.62
N PRO A 264 -9.66 -6.89 9.25
CA PRO A 264 -10.95 -7.54 9.47
C PRO A 264 -11.94 -6.63 10.22
N ASN A 265 -11.51 -5.94 11.26
CA ASN A 265 -12.35 -4.96 11.96
C ASN A 265 -12.80 -3.83 11.02
N ALA A 266 -11.87 -3.24 10.26
CA ALA A 266 -12.18 -2.19 9.29
C ALA A 266 -13.18 -2.67 8.22
N ASN A 267 -13.08 -3.91 7.76
CA ASN A 267 -14.01 -4.49 6.78
C ASN A 267 -15.36 -4.88 7.38
N LEU A 268 -15.43 -5.15 8.68
CA LEU A 268 -16.68 -5.43 9.38
C LEU A 268 -17.44 -4.15 9.70
N ARG A 269 -16.79 -3.20 10.36
CA ARG A 269 -17.42 -1.99 10.93
C ARG A 269 -17.30 -0.77 10.03
N GLY A 270 -16.51 -0.87 8.97
CA GLY A 270 -16.29 0.23 8.03
C GLY A 270 -17.54 0.61 7.27
N GLU A 271 -17.67 1.91 7.02
CA GLU A 271 -18.63 2.47 6.11
C GLU A 271 -18.00 2.56 4.72
N PHE A 272 -18.52 1.81 3.75
CA PHE A 272 -17.94 1.70 2.41
C PHE A 272 -18.89 2.25 1.34
N PRO A 273 -18.39 3.00 0.34
CA PRO A 273 -19.18 3.44 -0.80
C PRO A 273 -19.61 2.27 -1.68
N TYR A 274 -20.83 2.31 -2.22
CA TYR A 274 -21.37 1.29 -3.11
C TYR A 274 -21.69 1.83 -4.51
N GLY A 275 -21.71 0.95 -5.51
CA GLY A 275 -22.05 1.28 -6.89
C GLY A 275 -20.92 2.00 -7.65
N HIS A 276 -21.31 2.82 -8.62
CA HIS A 276 -20.42 3.65 -9.43
C HIS A 276 -20.55 5.12 -9.02
N PRO A 277 -19.46 5.91 -9.05
CA PRO A 277 -19.51 7.32 -8.70
C PRO A 277 -20.10 8.18 -9.81
N GLN A 278 -20.74 9.27 -9.41
CA GLN A 278 -20.87 10.49 -10.20
C GLN A 278 -19.59 11.33 -10.02
N ILE A 279 -19.06 11.83 -11.12
CA ILE A 279 -17.85 12.65 -11.13
C ILE A 279 -18.25 14.12 -11.13
N PHE A 280 -17.67 14.90 -10.22
CA PHE A 280 -17.78 16.35 -10.21
C PHE A 280 -16.40 16.97 -10.38
N LEU A 281 -16.29 17.92 -11.30
CA LEU A 281 -15.06 18.67 -11.57
C LEU A 281 -15.06 20.01 -10.81
N GLU A 282 -13.90 20.64 -10.72
CA GLU A 282 -13.76 21.98 -10.14
C GLU A 282 -14.80 22.96 -10.72
N GLY A 283 -15.52 23.66 -9.85
CA GLY A 283 -16.55 24.64 -10.23
C GLY A 283 -17.87 24.04 -10.74
N ASP A 284 -18.10 22.73 -10.62
CA ASP A 284 -19.43 22.15 -10.91
C ASP A 284 -20.48 22.67 -9.91
N PRO A 285 -21.53 23.39 -10.36
CA PRO A 285 -22.54 23.95 -9.47
C PRO A 285 -23.40 22.88 -8.77
N ASN A 286 -23.42 21.65 -9.29
CA ASN A 286 -24.15 20.53 -8.71
C ASN A 286 -23.29 19.67 -7.77
N MET A 287 -22.01 20.03 -7.57
CA MET A 287 -21.14 19.33 -6.63
C MET A 287 -21.76 19.39 -5.22
N PRO A 288 -21.97 18.25 -4.55
CA PRO A 288 -22.49 18.25 -3.20
C PRO A 288 -21.53 18.97 -2.24
N PRO A 289 -22.02 19.53 -1.11
CA PRO A 289 -21.16 20.13 -0.11
C PRO A 289 -20.26 19.08 0.58
N PHE A 290 -19.13 19.52 1.12
CA PHE A 290 -18.10 18.70 1.75
C PHE A 290 -18.63 17.64 2.73
N ASP A 291 -19.60 18.01 3.57
CA ASP A 291 -20.13 17.12 4.60
C ASP A 291 -20.89 15.91 4.03
N GLN A 292 -21.41 16.03 2.81
CA GLN A 292 -22.14 14.98 2.10
C GLN A 292 -21.25 14.06 1.26
N TRP A 293 -19.94 14.37 1.17
CA TRP A 293 -19.03 13.52 0.41
C TRP A 293 -18.86 12.14 1.05
N ASN A 294 -18.73 11.12 0.21
CA ASN A 294 -18.66 9.72 0.65
C ASN A 294 -17.69 8.82 -0.15
N GLY A 295 -16.96 9.37 -1.13
CA GLY A 295 -16.02 8.60 -1.96
C GLY A 295 -14.56 9.04 -1.82
N VAL A 296 -13.99 9.50 -2.93
CA VAL A 296 -12.57 9.86 -3.04
C VAL A 296 -12.44 11.22 -3.69
N ILE A 297 -11.54 12.05 -3.15
CA ILE A 297 -11.40 13.45 -3.53
C ILE A 297 -9.96 13.73 -3.92
N LYS A 298 -9.77 14.40 -5.04
CA LYS A 298 -8.51 15.08 -5.38
C LYS A 298 -8.62 16.54 -5.02
N CYS A 299 -7.81 16.99 -4.08
CA CYS A 299 -7.84 18.38 -3.61
C CYS A 299 -6.44 18.86 -3.21
N THR A 300 -6.27 20.18 -3.14
CA THR A 300 -5.09 20.78 -2.53
C THR A 300 -5.41 21.14 -1.09
N VAL A 301 -4.56 20.73 -0.16
CA VAL A 301 -4.72 20.99 1.27
C VAL A 301 -3.52 21.77 1.81
N LEU A 302 -3.80 22.69 2.74
CA LEU A 302 -2.81 23.35 3.58
C LEU A 302 -2.87 22.73 4.98
N PRO A 303 -1.84 21.97 5.40
CA PRO A 303 -1.78 21.43 6.75
C PRO A 303 -1.60 22.52 7.82
N PRO A 304 -2.00 22.26 9.08
CA PRO A 304 -1.59 23.08 10.22
C PRO A 304 -0.07 22.99 10.45
N ARG A 305 0.53 23.96 11.18
CA ARG A 305 1.98 23.97 11.45
C ARG A 305 2.40 22.99 12.55
N GLU A 306 1.59 22.84 13.60
CA GLU A 306 1.99 22.20 14.86
C GLU A 306 1.12 21.00 15.24
N LEU A 307 0.71 20.20 14.26
CA LEU A 307 -0.04 18.98 14.55
C LEU A 307 0.91 17.84 14.92
N TYR A 308 0.85 17.39 16.17
CA TYR A 308 1.76 16.33 16.62
C TYR A 308 1.59 15.04 15.83
N ILE A 309 0.37 14.57 15.54
CA ILE A 309 0.16 13.41 14.66
C ILE A 309 -0.49 13.90 13.36
N PRO A 310 0.26 14.06 12.24
CA PRO A 310 -0.32 14.42 10.95
C PRO A 310 -1.26 13.34 10.43
N ILE A 311 -2.22 13.67 9.57
CA ILE A 311 -3.27 12.72 9.15
C ILE A 311 -3.08 12.26 7.72
N LEU A 312 -2.95 13.20 6.78
CA LEU A 312 -3.04 12.85 5.37
C LEU A 312 -1.76 12.15 4.88
N PRO A 313 -1.89 10.96 4.26
CA PRO A 313 -0.78 10.30 3.60
C PRO A 313 -0.36 11.05 2.35
N LEU A 314 0.95 11.06 2.07
CA LEU A 314 1.55 11.53 0.82
C LEU A 314 2.63 10.54 0.40
N LYS A 315 2.58 10.05 -0.85
CA LYS A 315 3.64 9.24 -1.43
C LYS A 315 4.67 10.16 -2.10
N THR A 316 5.83 10.32 -1.48
CA THR A 316 6.94 11.08 -2.07
C THR A 316 8.29 10.46 -1.70
N GLN A 317 9.33 10.72 -2.51
CA GLN A 317 10.65 10.07 -2.40
C GLN A 317 10.59 8.53 -2.33
N GLY A 318 9.63 7.91 -3.04
CA GLY A 318 9.42 6.45 -3.03
C GLY A 318 8.90 5.89 -1.71
N ARG A 319 8.34 6.73 -0.82
CA ARG A 319 7.90 6.35 0.53
C ARG A 319 6.54 6.94 0.85
N LEU A 320 5.78 6.23 1.69
CA LEU A 320 4.58 6.77 2.34
C LEU A 320 4.97 7.61 3.55
N MET A 321 4.66 8.90 3.52
CA MET A 321 4.90 9.89 4.57
C MET A 321 3.60 10.56 5.00
N PHE A 322 3.65 11.28 6.11
CA PHE A 322 2.53 12.04 6.66
C PHE A 322 3.01 13.47 6.99
N PRO A 323 3.26 14.32 5.98
CA PRO A 323 3.93 15.60 6.17
C PRO A 323 2.96 16.74 6.53
N LEU A 324 3.51 17.80 7.11
CA LEU A 324 2.84 19.10 7.29
C LEU A 324 3.37 20.20 6.33
N CYS A 325 4.28 19.80 5.44
CA CYS A 325 4.91 20.66 4.43
C CYS A 325 5.36 19.79 3.25
N ARG A 326 4.84 20.10 2.06
CA ARG A 326 5.23 19.46 0.79
C ARG A 326 6.74 19.57 0.55
N THR A 327 7.28 20.79 0.52
CA THR A 327 8.69 21.03 0.20
C THR A 327 9.63 20.30 1.16
N CYS A 328 9.33 20.28 2.47
CA CYS A 328 10.15 19.53 3.42
C CYS A 328 10.15 18.03 3.14
N ALA A 329 9.00 17.46 2.75
CA ALA A 329 8.88 16.04 2.44
C ALA A 329 9.62 15.68 1.14
N GLU A 330 9.55 16.55 0.14
CA GLU A 330 10.19 16.35 -1.17
C GLU A 330 11.71 16.56 -1.15
N GLN A 331 12.19 17.50 -0.33
CA GLN A 331 13.62 17.80 -0.20
C GLN A 331 14.30 17.05 0.95
N GLY A 332 13.54 16.38 1.81
CA GLY A 332 14.07 15.74 3.02
C GLY A 332 14.65 16.73 4.02
N CYS A 333 14.06 17.93 4.13
CA CYS A 333 14.55 18.99 5.01
C CYS A 333 14.62 18.50 6.46
N SER A 334 15.72 18.83 7.14
CA SER A 334 15.99 18.40 8.51
C SER A 334 15.92 19.53 9.55
N GLU A 335 15.74 20.76 9.09
CA GLU A 335 15.69 21.98 9.90
C GLU A 335 14.26 22.43 10.18
N ILE A 336 14.10 23.46 11.02
CA ILE A 336 12.81 24.08 11.31
C ILE A 336 12.21 24.59 9.99
N CYS A 337 10.97 24.17 9.70
CA CYS A 337 10.27 24.53 8.48
C CYS A 337 9.89 26.02 8.48
N ARG A 338 10.58 26.82 7.66
CA ARG A 338 10.28 28.25 7.41
C ARG A 338 9.51 28.51 6.10
N HIS A 339 9.13 27.44 5.41
CA HIS A 339 8.39 27.50 4.16
C HIS A 339 7.06 28.23 4.30
N THR A 340 6.68 28.93 3.23
CA THR A 340 5.43 29.69 3.16
C THR A 340 4.21 28.75 3.08
N PRO A 341 2.97 29.23 3.28
CA PRO A 341 1.78 28.41 3.02
C PRO A 341 1.75 27.82 1.61
N GLU A 342 2.23 28.55 0.61
CA GLU A 342 2.29 28.13 -0.79
C GLU A 342 3.25 26.95 -1.01
N ASP A 343 4.41 26.98 -0.35
CA ASP A 343 5.37 25.89 -0.39
C ASP A 343 4.90 24.65 0.40
N ARG A 344 4.05 24.87 1.41
CA ARG A 344 3.62 23.82 2.34
C ARG A 344 2.44 23.01 1.82
N LYS A 345 1.53 23.63 1.09
CA LYS A 345 0.34 22.96 0.56
C LYS A 345 0.73 21.83 -0.40
N PHE A 346 -0.06 20.78 -0.45
CA PHE A 346 0.12 19.69 -1.41
C PHE A 346 -1.21 19.21 -1.97
N THR A 347 -1.13 18.63 -3.17
CA THR A 347 -2.25 18.04 -3.89
C THR A 347 -2.05 16.54 -3.93
N ASP A 348 -3.05 15.79 -3.50
CA ASP A 348 -3.12 14.34 -3.68
C ASP A 348 -4.59 13.92 -3.68
N THR A 349 -4.82 12.61 -3.71
CA THR A 349 -6.13 11.98 -3.72
C THR A 349 -6.35 11.22 -2.41
N TRP A 350 -7.43 11.51 -1.69
CA TRP A 350 -7.73 10.89 -0.39
C TRP A 350 -9.15 10.34 -0.32
N CYS A 351 -9.31 9.25 0.44
CA CYS A 351 -10.62 8.77 0.86
C CYS A 351 -11.27 9.83 1.77
N VAL A 352 -12.57 10.08 1.60
CA VAL A 352 -13.29 11.11 2.34
C VAL A 352 -13.17 10.99 3.87
N PRO A 353 -13.20 9.80 4.50
CA PRO A 353 -13.06 9.70 5.96
C PRO A 353 -11.75 10.31 6.50
N GLU A 354 -10.61 10.09 5.82
CA GLU A 354 -9.32 10.69 6.18
C GLU A 354 -9.30 12.20 5.98
N LEU A 355 -9.90 12.68 4.88
CA LEU A 355 -10.00 14.10 4.60
C LEU A 355 -10.88 14.83 5.63
N LYS A 356 -12.01 14.24 6.02
CA LYS A 356 -12.89 14.77 7.08
C LYS A 356 -12.17 14.91 8.40
N LEU A 357 -11.43 13.87 8.84
CA LEU A 357 -10.63 13.96 10.05
C LEU A 357 -9.51 15.01 9.94
N ALA A 358 -8.87 15.14 8.78
CA ALA A 358 -7.85 16.15 8.54
C ALA A 358 -8.40 17.56 8.73
N VAL A 359 -9.55 17.86 8.13
CA VAL A 359 -10.22 19.16 8.30
C VAL A 359 -10.56 19.42 9.77
N GLN A 360 -11.07 18.41 10.49
CA GLN A 360 -11.33 18.52 11.94
C GLN A 360 -10.08 18.84 12.77
N LYS A 361 -8.90 18.41 12.32
CA LYS A 361 -7.61 18.70 12.97
C LYS A 361 -6.89 19.93 12.40
N GLY A 362 -7.61 20.79 11.65
CA GLY A 362 -7.13 22.09 11.22
C GLY A 362 -6.41 22.12 9.87
N TYR A 363 -6.57 21.09 9.03
CA TYR A 363 -6.21 21.20 7.62
C TYR A 363 -7.23 22.08 6.89
N VAL A 364 -6.76 22.92 5.97
CA VAL A 364 -7.61 23.77 5.14
C VAL A 364 -7.62 23.23 3.73
N ILE A 365 -8.81 22.97 3.16
CA ILE A 365 -8.95 22.63 1.74
C ILE A 365 -8.82 23.94 0.95
N MET A 366 -7.77 24.04 0.15
CA MET A 366 -7.45 25.23 -0.65
C MET A 366 -8.20 25.24 -1.97
N SER A 367 -8.32 24.08 -2.62
CA SER A 367 -9.05 23.89 -3.87
C SER A 367 -9.47 22.43 -4.04
N VAL A 368 -10.58 22.21 -4.72
CA VAL A 368 -11.16 20.88 -4.99
C VAL A 368 -11.10 20.66 -6.48
N HIS A 369 -10.26 19.72 -6.90
CA HIS A 369 -10.00 19.48 -8.33
C HIS A 369 -11.02 18.51 -8.91
N GLU A 370 -11.34 17.45 -8.16
CA GLU A 370 -12.24 16.39 -8.63
C GLU A 370 -12.79 15.56 -7.46
N VAL A 371 -14.09 15.24 -7.55
CA VAL A 371 -14.83 14.45 -6.54
C VAL A 371 -15.46 13.24 -7.20
N TYR A 372 -15.14 12.04 -6.71
CA TYR A 372 -15.89 10.82 -6.99
C TYR A 372 -16.92 10.63 -5.89
N GLN A 373 -18.16 11.05 -6.17
CA GLN A 373 -19.29 10.93 -5.25
C GLN A 373 -20.06 9.65 -5.56
N TYR A 374 -20.25 8.78 -4.57
CA TYR A 374 -21.01 7.55 -4.75
C TYR A 374 -22.49 7.75 -4.35
N PRO A 375 -23.42 6.91 -4.84
CA PRO A 375 -24.83 6.95 -4.48
C PRO A 375 -25.07 6.95 -2.97
N GLY A 376 -24.21 6.28 -2.22
CA GLY A 376 -24.27 6.20 -0.77
C GLY A 376 -23.19 5.26 -0.23
N THR A 377 -23.35 4.90 1.03
CA THR A 377 -22.47 3.99 1.75
C THR A 377 -23.27 2.84 2.36
N LYS A 378 -22.58 1.74 2.67
CA LYS A 378 -23.11 0.62 3.43
C LYS A 378 -22.18 0.28 4.59
N GLN A 379 -22.76 -0.04 5.73
CA GLN A 379 -22.08 -0.41 6.96
C GLN A 379 -22.86 -1.56 7.64
N TYR A 380 -22.16 -2.40 8.40
CA TYR A 380 -22.81 -3.39 9.25
C TYR A 380 -23.70 -2.71 10.31
N ASN A 381 -24.95 -3.15 10.43
CA ASN A 381 -25.87 -2.69 11.47
C ASN A 381 -25.93 -3.72 12.61
N PRO A 382 -25.40 -3.43 13.82
CA PRO A 382 -25.39 -4.39 14.91
C PRO A 382 -26.78 -4.66 15.52
N LEU A 383 -27.75 -3.77 15.32
CA LEU A 383 -29.11 -3.94 15.87
C LEU A 383 -29.95 -4.88 15.01
N THR A 384 -29.89 -4.72 13.68
CA THR A 384 -30.63 -5.56 12.73
C THR A 384 -29.82 -6.76 12.24
N GLN A 385 -28.51 -6.76 12.51
CA GLN A 385 -27.52 -7.67 11.94
C GLN A 385 -27.45 -7.65 10.41
N GLU A 386 -27.93 -6.57 9.79
CA GLU A 386 -27.82 -6.38 8.35
C GLU A 386 -26.36 -6.14 7.96
N ASP A 387 -25.89 -6.89 6.97
CA ASP A 387 -24.52 -6.82 6.50
C ASP A 387 -24.28 -5.60 5.58
N GLY A 388 -23.14 -4.94 5.80
CA GLY A 388 -22.53 -4.03 4.83
C GLY A 388 -21.88 -4.80 3.66
N LEU A 389 -21.04 -4.13 2.86
CA LEU A 389 -20.45 -4.75 1.66
C LEU A 389 -19.55 -5.94 1.98
N LEU A 390 -18.79 -5.88 3.08
CA LEU A 390 -17.74 -6.86 3.41
C LEU A 390 -17.99 -7.60 4.74
N SER A 391 -18.97 -7.14 5.54
CA SER A 391 -19.14 -7.62 6.91
C SER A 391 -19.55 -9.09 6.98
N GLY A 392 -20.45 -9.56 6.12
CA GLY A 392 -20.92 -10.95 6.15
C GLY A 392 -19.79 -11.95 5.95
N TYR A 393 -18.85 -11.62 5.06
CA TYR A 393 -17.62 -12.40 4.86
C TYR A 393 -16.79 -12.42 6.14
N ILE A 394 -16.51 -11.25 6.73
CA ILE A 394 -15.70 -11.17 7.96
C ILE A 394 -16.37 -11.94 9.11
N ARG A 395 -17.67 -11.77 9.35
CA ARG A 395 -18.39 -12.44 10.44
C ARG A 395 -18.30 -13.96 10.31
N CYS A 396 -18.51 -14.49 9.10
CA CYS A 396 -18.41 -15.92 8.82
C CYS A 396 -17.00 -16.48 9.11
N PHE A 397 -15.95 -15.86 8.57
CA PHE A 397 -14.58 -16.38 8.74
C PHE A 397 -13.98 -16.06 10.13
N MET A 398 -14.49 -15.02 10.80
CA MET A 398 -14.14 -14.76 12.20
C MET A 398 -14.76 -15.80 13.13
N ALA A 399 -16.02 -16.20 12.90
CA ALA A 399 -16.66 -17.30 13.64
C ALA A 399 -15.82 -18.58 13.55
N LEU A 400 -15.40 -18.95 12.32
CA LEU A 400 -14.54 -20.12 12.10
C LEU A 400 -13.19 -20.00 12.81
N LYS A 401 -12.56 -18.82 12.78
CA LYS A 401 -11.29 -18.56 13.48
C LYS A 401 -11.45 -18.70 14.99
N MET A 402 -12.52 -18.15 15.57
CA MET A 402 -12.79 -18.20 17.02
C MET A 402 -13.13 -19.61 17.46
N GLN A 403 -14.03 -20.30 16.74
CA GLN A 403 -14.36 -21.71 16.97
C GLN A 403 -13.13 -22.62 16.92
N ALA A 404 -12.27 -22.45 15.90
CA ALA A 404 -11.02 -23.20 15.77
C ALA A 404 -9.95 -22.83 16.81
N SER A 405 -10.13 -21.74 17.57
CA SER A 405 -9.26 -21.41 18.71
C SER A 405 -9.65 -22.20 19.96
N GLY A 406 -10.85 -22.76 20.01
CA GLY A 406 -11.45 -23.36 21.20
C GLY A 406 -11.93 -22.29 22.20
N TRP A 407 -12.34 -22.74 23.38
CA TRP A 407 -12.80 -21.86 24.45
C TRP A 407 -11.65 -21.02 25.03
N PRO A 408 -11.88 -19.73 25.33
CA PRO A 408 -10.95 -18.92 26.14
C PRO A 408 -10.62 -19.59 27.48
N ALA A 409 -9.42 -19.33 28.01
CA ALA A 409 -8.93 -19.99 29.22
C ALA A 409 -9.75 -19.66 30.48
N ASP A 410 -10.38 -18.50 30.50
CA ASP A 410 -11.27 -17.99 31.54
C ASP A 410 -12.72 -18.51 31.42
N CYS A 411 -13.11 -19.10 30.28
CA CYS A 411 -14.43 -19.68 30.07
C CYS A 411 -14.56 -21.10 30.65
N THR A 412 -14.42 -21.23 31.97
CA THR A 412 -14.36 -22.54 32.65
C THR A 412 -15.72 -23.16 32.97
N THR A 413 -16.81 -22.37 33.00
CA THR A 413 -18.17 -22.84 33.30
C THR A 413 -19.11 -22.63 32.11
N ASP A 414 -20.24 -23.32 32.09
CA ASP A 414 -21.20 -23.20 30.97
C ASP A 414 -21.87 -21.83 30.95
N GLU A 415 -22.02 -21.15 32.10
CA GLU A 415 -22.48 -19.77 32.17
C GLU A 415 -21.50 -18.81 31.51
N LEU A 416 -20.19 -18.97 31.78
CA LEU A 416 -19.13 -18.15 31.18
C LEU A 416 -19.04 -18.39 29.67
N LYS A 417 -19.18 -19.63 29.22
CA LYS A 417 -19.26 -19.97 27.80
C LYS A 417 -20.47 -19.33 27.12
N ALA A 418 -21.65 -19.40 27.73
CA ALA A 418 -22.87 -18.78 27.21
C ALA A 418 -22.74 -17.25 27.16
N GLN A 419 -22.12 -16.65 28.18
CA GLN A 419 -21.84 -15.23 28.24
C GLN A 419 -20.86 -14.80 27.13
N PHE A 420 -19.79 -15.57 26.91
CA PHE A 420 -18.82 -15.32 25.83
C PHE A 420 -19.48 -15.32 24.44
N ILE A 421 -20.35 -16.29 24.15
CA ILE A 421 -21.10 -16.34 22.88
C ILE A 421 -21.99 -15.10 22.75
N LYS A 422 -22.74 -14.76 23.82
CA LYS A 422 -23.64 -13.61 23.82
C LYS A 422 -22.89 -12.29 23.61
N ASP A 423 -21.75 -12.11 24.27
CA ASP A 423 -20.93 -10.90 24.17
C ASP A 423 -20.25 -10.81 22.81
N THR A 424 -19.77 -11.94 22.26
CA THR A 424 -19.21 -12.00 20.91
C THR A 424 -20.26 -11.60 19.86
N LEU A 425 -21.48 -12.12 19.95
CA LEU A 425 -22.55 -11.74 19.05
C LEU A 425 -22.93 -10.26 19.20
N LYS A 426 -23.07 -9.78 20.45
CA LYS A 426 -23.46 -8.40 20.75
C LYS A 426 -22.41 -7.39 20.29
N HIS A 427 -21.13 -7.65 20.55
CA HIS A 427 -20.06 -6.70 20.29
C HIS A 427 -19.50 -6.83 18.86
N ASP A 428 -19.31 -8.07 18.39
CA ASP A 428 -18.65 -8.36 17.13
C ASP A 428 -19.60 -8.78 16.01
N GLY A 429 -20.88 -9.02 16.31
CA GLY A 429 -21.83 -9.52 15.31
C GLY A 429 -21.51 -10.94 14.83
N VAL A 430 -20.59 -11.63 15.50
CA VAL A 430 -20.10 -12.95 15.13
C VAL A 430 -20.93 -14.00 15.86
N ASP A 431 -21.67 -14.78 15.10
CA ASP A 431 -22.45 -15.91 15.62
C ASP A 431 -21.55 -17.13 15.77
N LEU A 432 -21.46 -17.66 17.00
CA LEU A 432 -20.60 -18.78 17.33
C LEU A 432 -21.45 -20.01 17.63
N ASP A 433 -21.07 -21.14 17.03
CA ASP A 433 -21.65 -22.45 17.31
C ASP A 433 -20.87 -23.13 18.46
N PRO A 434 -21.45 -23.26 19.68
CA PRO A 434 -20.76 -23.88 20.82
C PRO A 434 -20.32 -25.32 20.54
N SER A 435 -20.99 -26.05 19.64
CA SER A 435 -20.61 -27.43 19.29
C SER A 435 -19.33 -27.52 18.46
N LYS A 436 -18.88 -26.39 17.88
CA LYS A 436 -17.69 -26.29 17.04
C LYS A 436 -16.50 -25.62 17.73
N MET A 437 -16.63 -25.28 19.02
CA MET A 437 -15.57 -24.65 19.81
C MET A 437 -14.48 -25.66 20.19
N GLU A 438 -13.63 -25.99 19.23
CA GLU A 438 -12.56 -26.98 19.36
C GLU A 438 -11.23 -26.42 18.84
N LYS A 439 -10.15 -26.67 19.60
CA LYS A 439 -8.81 -26.20 19.23
C LYS A 439 -8.29 -26.93 17.99
N ASN A 440 -8.29 -26.22 16.85
CA ASN A 440 -7.78 -26.69 15.57
C ASN A 440 -6.81 -25.65 14.98
N PRO A 441 -5.48 -25.80 15.22
CA PRO A 441 -4.49 -24.83 14.76
C PRO A 441 -4.46 -24.62 13.24
N ALA A 442 -4.71 -25.66 12.45
CA ALA A 442 -4.71 -25.60 10.99
C ALA A 442 -5.91 -24.78 10.47
N LEU A 443 -7.12 -25.11 10.93
CA LEU A 443 -8.34 -24.38 10.57
C LEU A 443 -8.29 -22.93 11.05
N ARG A 444 -7.75 -22.68 12.25
CA ARG A 444 -7.55 -21.33 12.78
C ARG A 444 -6.62 -20.51 11.87
N THR A 445 -5.51 -21.12 11.42
CA THR A 445 -4.56 -20.47 10.52
C THR A 445 -5.21 -20.14 9.18
N LEU A 446 -5.95 -21.09 8.60
CA LEU A 446 -6.70 -20.88 7.36
C LEU A 446 -7.73 -19.74 7.51
N SER A 447 -8.58 -19.81 8.54
CA SER A 447 -9.64 -18.82 8.78
C SER A 447 -9.06 -17.42 9.01
N LYS A 448 -7.93 -17.31 9.73
CA LYS A 448 -7.18 -16.04 9.87
C LYS A 448 -6.71 -15.52 8.52
N LEU A 449 -6.16 -16.38 7.66
CA LEU A 449 -5.74 -15.98 6.33
C LEU A 449 -6.92 -15.56 5.45
N MET A 450 -8.08 -16.22 5.56
CA MET A 450 -9.29 -15.84 4.82
C MET A 450 -9.76 -14.43 5.20
N CYS A 451 -9.77 -14.10 6.49
CA CYS A 451 -10.10 -12.74 6.96
C CYS A 451 -9.15 -11.67 6.38
N ASN A 452 -7.86 -11.97 6.25
CA ASN A 452 -6.83 -10.99 5.91
C ASN A 452 -6.49 -10.91 4.41
N ALA A 453 -6.65 -11.99 3.64
CA ALA A 453 -6.08 -12.10 2.30
C ALA A 453 -7.00 -11.63 1.18
N PHE A 454 -8.33 -11.58 1.40
CA PHE A 454 -9.30 -11.34 0.34
C PHE A 454 -9.29 -9.87 -0.14
N TRP A 455 -9.32 -8.90 0.79
CA TRP A 455 -9.46 -7.49 0.43
C TRP A 455 -8.24 -6.96 -0.35
N GLY A 456 -7.05 -7.51 -0.12
CA GLY A 456 -5.84 -7.17 -0.87
C GLY A 456 -5.97 -7.44 -2.37
N LYS A 457 -6.82 -8.40 -2.76
CA LYS A 457 -7.11 -8.72 -4.16
C LYS A 457 -7.90 -7.60 -4.85
N PHE A 458 -8.69 -6.81 -4.11
CA PHE A 458 -9.33 -5.62 -4.66
C PHE A 458 -8.31 -4.58 -5.16
N GLY A 459 -7.13 -4.52 -4.54
CA GLY A 459 -6.04 -3.60 -4.89
C GLY A 459 -5.06 -4.10 -5.96
N GLU A 460 -5.31 -5.27 -6.56
CA GLU A 460 -4.38 -5.92 -7.48
C GLU A 460 -3.96 -5.00 -8.65
N LYS A 461 -2.67 -5.06 -9.00
CA LYS A 461 -2.13 -4.41 -10.19
C LYS A 461 -2.23 -5.37 -11.37
N THR A 462 -2.79 -4.90 -12.48
CA THR A 462 -2.87 -5.63 -13.76
C THR A 462 -1.61 -5.45 -14.58
N LEU A 463 -1.04 -4.25 -14.57
CA LEU A 463 0.30 -3.97 -15.10
C LEU A 463 1.36 -4.56 -14.16
N ARG A 464 1.88 -5.73 -14.51
CA ARG A 464 2.97 -6.40 -13.79
C ARG A 464 3.91 -7.14 -14.75
N PRO A 465 5.18 -7.29 -14.39
CA PRO A 465 6.07 -8.19 -15.10
C PRO A 465 5.51 -9.61 -15.09
N LYS A 466 5.51 -10.23 -16.26
CA LYS A 466 5.16 -11.63 -16.49
C LYS A 466 6.41 -12.41 -16.86
N THR A 467 6.36 -13.71 -16.62
CA THR A 467 7.41 -14.65 -16.97
C THR A 467 6.78 -15.81 -17.67
N GLU A 468 7.33 -16.16 -18.83
CA GLU A 468 6.82 -17.20 -19.69
C GLU A 468 7.95 -18.09 -20.18
N LEU A 469 7.69 -19.40 -20.23
CA LEU A 469 8.62 -20.37 -20.81
C LEU A 469 8.22 -20.59 -22.27
N ILE A 470 9.17 -20.32 -23.17
CA ILE A 470 8.98 -20.44 -24.61
C ILE A 470 9.84 -21.59 -25.12
N PHE A 471 9.20 -22.49 -25.87
CA PHE A 471 9.85 -23.66 -26.48
C PHE A 471 9.91 -23.56 -28.01
N GLN A 472 9.36 -22.49 -28.60
CA GLN A 472 9.22 -22.31 -30.05
C GLN A 472 9.69 -20.90 -30.44
N ASN A 473 10.57 -20.81 -31.43
CA ASN A 473 11.15 -19.54 -31.87
C ASN A 473 10.10 -18.59 -32.47
N GLU A 474 9.08 -19.12 -33.13
CA GLU A 474 7.99 -18.36 -33.72
C GLU A 474 7.26 -17.51 -32.67
N LYS A 475 7.05 -18.09 -31.48
CA LYS A 475 6.43 -17.39 -30.35
C LYS A 475 7.34 -16.30 -29.77
N LEU A 476 8.65 -16.54 -29.73
CA LEU A 476 9.59 -15.50 -29.30
C LEU A 476 9.59 -14.32 -30.29
N ILE A 477 9.62 -14.60 -31.60
CA ILE A 477 9.59 -13.58 -32.65
C ILE A 477 8.28 -12.79 -32.59
N SER A 478 7.14 -13.45 -32.41
CA SER A 478 5.85 -12.76 -32.29
C SER A 478 5.79 -11.86 -31.07
N MET A 479 6.36 -12.28 -29.93
CA MET A 479 6.46 -11.45 -28.74
C MET A 479 7.43 -10.26 -28.92
N MET A 480 8.55 -10.46 -29.63
CA MET A 480 9.49 -9.38 -29.94
C MET A 480 8.90 -8.34 -30.89
N ALA A 481 8.01 -8.77 -31.78
CA ALA A 481 7.32 -7.91 -32.73
C ALA A 481 6.03 -7.27 -32.16
N ASP A 482 5.55 -7.69 -30.98
CA ASP A 482 4.33 -7.16 -30.39
C ASP A 482 4.60 -5.83 -29.67
N PRO A 483 4.13 -4.69 -30.20
CA PRO A 483 4.36 -3.38 -29.61
C PRO A 483 3.56 -3.16 -28.31
N LYS A 484 2.65 -4.08 -27.94
CA LYS A 484 1.83 -4.02 -26.72
C LYS A 484 2.60 -4.50 -25.49
N ILE A 485 3.77 -5.11 -25.68
CA ILE A 485 4.59 -5.64 -24.60
C ILE A 485 6.03 -5.15 -24.72
N THR A 486 6.72 -5.08 -23.59
CA THR A 486 8.15 -4.79 -23.54
C THR A 486 8.86 -5.99 -22.95
N ILE A 487 9.75 -6.61 -23.72
CA ILE A 487 10.62 -7.68 -23.21
C ILE A 487 11.70 -7.06 -22.33
N THR A 488 11.73 -7.45 -21.06
CA THR A 488 12.69 -6.95 -20.06
C THR A 488 13.77 -7.97 -19.71
N GLY A 489 13.69 -9.19 -20.24
CA GLY A 489 14.77 -10.15 -20.12
C GLY A 489 14.53 -11.44 -20.90
N LEU A 490 15.61 -12.01 -21.40
CA LEU A 490 15.65 -13.31 -22.07
C LEU A 490 16.70 -14.16 -21.36
N LEU A 491 16.32 -15.36 -20.94
CA LEU A 491 17.23 -16.31 -20.32
C LEU A 491 17.08 -17.70 -20.97
N PRO A 492 18.07 -18.16 -21.73
CA PRO A 492 18.14 -19.54 -22.17
C PRO A 492 18.27 -20.47 -20.95
N LEU A 493 17.34 -21.41 -20.79
CA LEU A 493 17.37 -22.45 -19.76
C LEU A 493 17.93 -23.77 -20.30
N SER A 494 17.69 -24.05 -21.57
CA SER A 494 18.25 -25.17 -22.35
C SER A 494 18.27 -24.80 -23.84
N ASP A 495 18.74 -25.72 -24.68
CA ASP A 495 18.73 -25.56 -26.14
C ASP A 495 17.30 -25.46 -26.72
N GLU A 496 16.29 -25.90 -25.97
CA GLU A 496 14.88 -25.94 -26.39
C GLU A 496 13.98 -24.99 -25.58
N CYS A 497 14.50 -24.30 -24.56
CA CYS A 497 13.68 -23.52 -23.65
C CYS A 497 14.33 -22.18 -23.31
N ILE A 498 13.60 -21.10 -23.59
CA ILE A 498 13.95 -19.75 -23.18
C ILE A 498 12.89 -19.20 -22.23
N GLN A 499 13.34 -18.69 -21.10
CA GLN A 499 12.50 -17.95 -20.19
C GLN A 499 12.48 -16.47 -20.60
N VAL A 500 11.29 -15.97 -20.93
CA VAL A 500 11.08 -14.58 -21.34
C VAL A 500 10.38 -13.82 -20.22
N LYS A 501 10.94 -12.67 -19.86
CA LYS A 501 10.31 -11.68 -18.99
C LYS A 501 9.79 -10.55 -19.84
N TRP A 502 8.55 -10.19 -19.62
CA TRP A 502 7.91 -9.13 -20.38
C TRP A 502 6.89 -8.38 -19.52
N GLU A 503 6.62 -7.14 -19.90
CA GLU A 503 5.70 -6.25 -19.20
C GLU A 503 4.72 -5.68 -20.22
N PRO A 504 3.40 -5.68 -19.96
CA PRO A 504 2.46 -4.99 -20.82
C PRO A 504 2.69 -3.47 -20.75
N ILE A 505 2.53 -2.77 -21.87
CA ILE A 505 2.55 -1.29 -21.86
C ILE A 505 1.34 -0.75 -21.11
N SER A 506 1.47 0.44 -20.50
CA SER A 506 0.42 1.01 -19.65
C SER A 506 -0.93 1.19 -20.36
N ASP A 507 -0.92 1.49 -21.65
CA ASP A 507 -2.15 1.70 -22.42
C ASP A 507 -2.97 0.42 -22.64
N THR A 508 -2.39 -0.75 -22.35
CA THR A 508 -3.07 -2.05 -22.41
C THR A 508 -3.64 -2.47 -21.04
N GLU A 509 -3.65 -1.57 -20.05
CA GLU A 509 -4.19 -1.87 -18.73
C GLU A 509 -5.69 -2.21 -18.81
N GLU A 510 -6.01 -3.47 -18.56
CA GLU A 510 -7.38 -3.93 -18.40
C GLU A 510 -7.85 -3.79 -16.96
N SER A 511 -9.17 -3.70 -16.78
CA SER A 511 -9.80 -3.73 -15.46
C SER A 511 -10.14 -5.17 -15.09
N LEU A 512 -9.84 -5.57 -13.86
CA LEU A 512 -10.18 -6.91 -13.39
C LEU A 512 -11.62 -6.95 -12.89
N PRO A 513 -12.40 -7.99 -13.23
CA PRO A 513 -13.73 -8.18 -12.66
C PRO A 513 -13.71 -8.50 -11.15
N THR A 514 -12.52 -8.66 -10.57
CA THR A 514 -12.28 -8.95 -9.15
C THR A 514 -11.63 -7.80 -8.40
N SER A 515 -11.35 -6.66 -9.05
CA SER A 515 -10.70 -5.51 -8.40
C SER A 515 -11.70 -4.43 -8.01
N SER A 516 -11.37 -3.69 -6.96
CA SER A 516 -12.09 -2.51 -6.52
C SER A 516 -11.13 -1.61 -5.75
N LEU A 517 -10.46 -0.71 -6.46
CA LEU A 517 -9.45 0.18 -5.85
C LEU A 517 -10.07 1.04 -4.74
N ILE A 518 -11.34 1.42 -4.88
CA ILE A 518 -12.08 2.17 -3.89
C ILE A 518 -12.21 1.40 -2.56
N LEU A 519 -12.65 0.14 -2.61
CA LEU A 519 -12.80 -0.67 -1.38
C LEU A 519 -11.43 -0.97 -0.75
N ALA A 520 -10.41 -1.29 -1.55
CA ALA A 520 -9.06 -1.47 -1.05
C ALA A 520 -8.53 -0.21 -0.35
N ALA A 521 -8.79 0.97 -0.92
CA ALA A 521 -8.36 2.25 -0.34
C ALA A 521 -9.13 2.57 0.94
N PHE A 522 -10.43 2.26 1.00
CA PHE A 522 -11.24 2.42 2.21
C PHE A 522 -10.82 1.46 3.33
N THR A 523 -10.54 0.19 3.03
CA THR A 523 -10.04 -0.78 4.04
C THR A 523 -8.80 -0.23 4.75
N THR A 524 -7.81 0.27 3.99
CA THR A 524 -6.58 0.77 4.60
C THR A 524 -6.73 2.15 5.22
N CYS A 525 -7.57 3.02 4.65
CA CYS A 525 -7.97 4.31 5.24
C CYS A 525 -8.57 4.12 6.64
N LEU A 526 -9.56 3.23 6.76
CA LEU A 526 -10.24 2.97 8.03
C LEU A 526 -9.31 2.35 9.08
N GLY A 527 -8.40 1.45 8.68
CA GLY A 527 -7.34 0.97 9.58
C GLY A 527 -6.42 2.10 10.07
N ARG A 528 -5.95 2.97 9.16
CA ARG A 528 -5.15 4.15 9.54
C ARG A 528 -5.88 5.10 10.48
N LEU A 529 -7.19 5.30 10.28
CA LEU A 529 -8.03 6.12 11.17
C LEU A 529 -8.19 5.49 12.55
N GLN A 530 -8.34 4.16 12.62
CA GLN A 530 -8.36 3.44 13.88
C GLN A 530 -7.04 3.58 14.64
N LEU A 531 -5.90 3.36 13.98
CA LEU A 531 -4.59 3.61 14.58
C LEU A 531 -4.44 5.09 15.01
N TYR A 532 -4.92 6.03 14.19
CA TYR A 532 -4.86 7.46 14.52
C TYR A 532 -5.61 7.76 15.81
N HIS A 533 -6.80 7.20 15.99
CA HIS A 533 -7.59 7.39 17.22
C HIS A 533 -6.77 7.06 18.47
N TYR A 534 -6.04 5.95 18.47
CA TYR A 534 -5.16 5.57 19.57
C TYR A 534 -3.96 6.50 19.72
N LEU A 535 -3.32 6.88 18.62
CA LEU A 535 -2.19 7.83 18.64
C LEU A 535 -2.59 9.20 19.17
N ASP A 536 -3.82 9.64 18.91
CA ASP A 536 -4.36 10.93 19.37
C ASP A 536 -4.61 10.94 20.88
N GLN A 537 -5.01 9.80 21.47
CA GLN A 537 -5.18 9.65 22.92
C GLN A 537 -3.86 9.78 23.71
N VAL A 538 -2.78 9.16 23.20
CA VAL A 538 -1.47 9.18 23.88
C VAL A 538 -0.60 10.36 23.45
N ASN A 539 -0.82 10.88 22.24
CA ASN A 539 -0.18 12.06 21.68
C ASN A 539 1.35 12.05 21.92
N GLU A 540 1.92 13.02 22.64
CA GLU A 540 3.36 13.13 22.91
C GLU A 540 3.96 11.92 23.65
N ARG A 541 3.13 11.09 24.28
CA ARG A 541 3.55 9.83 24.92
C ARG A 541 3.78 8.70 23.92
N ALA A 542 3.34 8.84 22.67
CA ALA A 542 3.57 7.85 21.64
C ALA A 542 5.06 7.78 21.24
N LEU A 543 5.63 6.58 21.28
CA LEU A 543 7.03 6.30 20.95
C LEU A 543 7.17 5.76 19.51
N TYR A 544 6.31 4.84 19.13
CA TYR A 544 6.39 4.11 17.86
C TYR A 544 5.02 3.57 17.45
N CYS A 545 4.79 3.44 16.15
CA CYS A 545 3.65 2.71 15.61
C CYS A 545 4.03 1.88 14.37
N ASP A 546 3.40 0.72 14.19
CA ASP A 546 3.45 -0.06 12.95
C ASP A 546 2.09 -0.68 12.65
N THR A 547 1.36 -0.06 11.72
CA THR A 547 0.07 -0.52 11.16
C THR A 547 -1.04 -0.59 12.21
N ASP A 548 -0.99 -1.58 13.08
CA ASP A 548 -1.98 -1.96 14.09
C ASP A 548 -1.43 -1.88 15.53
N SER A 549 -0.16 -1.51 15.71
CA SER A 549 0.49 -1.42 17.03
C SER A 549 0.90 0.00 17.44
N VAL A 550 0.82 0.29 18.74
CA VAL A 550 1.30 1.54 19.37
C VAL A 550 2.16 1.20 20.58
N ALA A 551 3.40 1.69 20.60
CA ALA A 551 4.23 1.75 21.80
C ALA A 551 4.16 3.15 22.40
N TYR A 552 3.87 3.28 23.69
CA TYR A 552 3.66 4.56 24.35
C TYR A 552 4.08 4.56 25.82
N ILE A 553 4.24 5.77 26.36
CA ILE A 553 4.58 6.02 27.76
C ILE A 553 3.31 6.02 28.61
N SER A 554 3.29 5.15 29.62
CA SER A 554 2.26 5.05 30.66
C SER A 554 2.78 5.71 31.94
N ARG A 555 1.97 6.55 32.58
CA ARG A 555 2.31 7.28 33.80
C ARG A 555 1.16 7.27 34.79
N PRO A 556 1.45 7.32 36.10
CA PRO A 556 0.42 7.53 37.10
C PRO A 556 -0.35 8.84 36.85
N GLY A 557 -1.68 8.78 36.87
CA GLY A 557 -2.56 9.95 36.70
C GLY A 557 -2.87 10.32 35.25
N GLU A 558 -2.26 9.67 34.25
CA GLU A 558 -2.59 9.84 32.84
C GLU A 558 -3.35 8.60 32.33
N PRO A 559 -4.43 8.76 31.55
CA PRO A 559 -5.18 7.61 31.05
C PRO A 559 -4.34 6.80 30.06
N ASP A 560 -4.29 5.49 30.27
CA ASP A 560 -3.78 4.54 29.30
C ASP A 560 -4.82 4.25 28.22
N ILE A 561 -4.35 3.70 27.09
CA ILE A 561 -5.27 3.27 26.04
C ILE A 561 -6.06 2.05 26.55
N PRO A 562 -7.41 2.04 26.49
CA PRO A 562 -8.21 0.90 26.91
C PRO A 562 -7.85 -0.36 26.14
N THR A 563 -7.74 -1.48 26.85
CA THR A 563 -7.57 -2.82 26.28
C THR A 563 -8.87 -3.60 26.36
N GLY A 564 -9.00 -4.62 25.51
CA GLY A 564 -10.18 -5.47 25.43
C GLY A 564 -9.90 -6.78 24.71
N THR A 565 -10.95 -7.57 24.49
CA THR A 565 -10.88 -8.93 23.92
C THR A 565 -11.62 -9.06 22.60
N HIS A 566 -12.31 -8.00 22.17
CA HIS A 566 -13.16 -8.03 20.99
C HIS A 566 -12.47 -7.51 19.74
N LEU A 567 -13.08 -7.77 18.58
CA LEU A 567 -12.54 -7.38 17.28
C LEU A 567 -12.41 -5.86 17.18
N GLY A 568 -11.19 -5.37 16.98
CA GLY A 568 -10.86 -3.94 16.93
C GLY A 568 -10.37 -3.35 18.26
N ASP A 569 -10.50 -4.08 19.37
CA ASP A 569 -9.89 -3.69 20.65
C ASP A 569 -8.37 -3.80 20.57
N LEU A 570 -7.71 -3.25 21.59
CA LEU A 570 -6.28 -3.38 21.78
C LEU A 570 -5.96 -4.46 22.82
N THR A 571 -4.97 -5.29 22.56
CA THR A 571 -4.37 -6.18 23.55
C THR A 571 -3.05 -5.61 24.04
N ASP A 572 -2.67 -5.90 25.29
CA ASP A 572 -1.32 -5.64 25.77
C ASP A 572 -0.39 -6.72 25.23
N GLN A 573 0.35 -6.39 24.18
CA GLN A 573 1.27 -7.31 23.51
C GLN A 573 2.42 -7.75 24.42
N VAL A 574 2.83 -6.90 25.37
CA VAL A 574 3.93 -7.21 26.29
C VAL A 574 3.46 -8.25 27.30
N GLU A 575 2.26 -8.09 27.82
CA GLU A 575 1.62 -9.06 28.71
C GLU A 575 1.34 -10.39 27.99
N GLU A 576 0.85 -10.35 26.74
CA GLU A 576 0.60 -11.58 25.96
C GLU A 576 1.90 -12.38 25.70
N ASP A 577 3.00 -11.70 25.37
CA ASP A 577 4.27 -12.35 25.04
C ASP A 577 5.11 -12.77 26.27
N HIS A 578 4.91 -12.11 27.41
CA HIS A 578 5.80 -12.26 28.57
C HIS A 578 5.10 -12.54 29.91
N GLY A 579 3.77 -12.51 29.94
CA GLY A 579 2.94 -12.84 31.09
C GLY A 579 2.45 -11.62 31.88
N PRO A 580 1.46 -11.81 32.78
CA PRO A 580 0.79 -10.75 33.51
C PRO A 580 1.72 -9.80 34.24
N GLY A 581 1.47 -8.49 34.13
CA GLY A 581 2.26 -7.46 34.82
C GLY A 581 3.61 -7.12 34.19
N SER A 582 3.95 -7.76 33.07
CA SER A 582 5.16 -7.42 32.30
C SER A 582 5.06 -6.03 31.68
N PHE A 583 6.15 -5.28 31.67
CA PHE A 583 6.19 -3.95 31.02
C PHE A 583 7.57 -3.63 30.46
N ILE A 584 7.64 -2.65 29.55
CA ILE A 584 8.89 -2.22 28.93
C ILE A 584 9.55 -1.15 29.82
N THR A 585 10.85 -1.33 30.11
CA THR A 585 11.67 -0.40 30.91
C THR A 585 12.52 0.53 30.05
N GLU A 586 12.91 0.08 28.86
CA GLU A 586 13.77 0.84 27.96
C GLU A 586 13.41 0.51 26.51
N PHE A 587 13.24 1.54 25.68
CA PHE A 587 12.86 1.45 24.27
C PHE A 587 13.83 2.24 23.39
N VAL A 588 14.22 1.65 22.27
CA VAL A 588 15.02 2.30 21.23
C VAL A 588 14.44 1.98 19.85
N ALA A 589 14.26 3.00 19.02
CA ALA A 589 13.86 2.85 17.62
C ALA A 589 14.86 3.53 16.70
N GLY A 590 15.48 2.76 15.83
CA GLY A 590 16.33 3.25 14.75
C GLY A 590 15.56 3.62 13.48
N GLY A 591 14.24 3.51 13.47
CA GLY A 591 13.38 3.84 12.32
C GLY A 591 12.27 2.80 12.09
N PRO A 592 11.50 2.93 11.00
CA PRO A 592 10.44 1.99 10.66
C PRO A 592 10.95 0.54 10.60
N LYS A 593 10.36 -0.34 11.42
CA LYS A 593 10.68 -1.78 11.51
C LYS A 593 12.14 -2.06 11.91
N ASN A 594 12.73 -1.15 12.67
CA ASN A 594 14.06 -1.27 13.29
C ASN A 594 14.00 -0.71 14.72
N TYR A 595 13.69 -1.56 15.69
CA TYR A 595 13.55 -1.17 17.10
C TYR A 595 13.90 -2.31 18.04
N ALA A 596 14.20 -1.98 19.29
CA ALA A 596 14.45 -2.93 20.37
C ALA A 596 13.92 -2.39 21.69
N PHE A 597 13.61 -3.30 22.61
CA PHE A 597 13.11 -2.95 23.94
C PHE A 597 13.49 -3.98 25.00
N LYS A 598 13.54 -3.53 26.26
CA LYS A 598 13.79 -4.35 27.45
C LYS A 598 12.49 -4.50 28.23
N VAL A 599 12.12 -5.74 28.56
CA VAL A 599 10.91 -6.09 29.30
C VAL A 599 11.27 -6.58 30.69
N ALA A 600 10.67 -6.00 31.72
CA ALA A 600 10.66 -6.56 33.07
C ALA A 600 9.53 -7.59 33.16
N VAL A 601 9.89 -8.87 33.14
CA VAL A 601 8.93 -9.99 33.05
C VAL A 601 8.20 -10.13 34.38
N GLY A 602 6.86 -10.12 34.36
CA GLY A 602 6.04 -10.13 35.58
C GLY A 602 6.26 -8.91 36.47
N GLY A 603 6.86 -7.85 35.94
CA GLY A 603 7.28 -6.67 36.69
C GLY A 603 8.59 -6.82 37.48
N ASP A 604 9.28 -7.96 37.36
CA ASP A 604 10.55 -8.21 38.03
C ASP A 604 11.73 -7.56 37.28
N LEU A 605 12.35 -6.57 37.91
CA LEU A 605 13.51 -5.85 37.36
C LEU A 605 14.80 -6.67 37.32
N SER A 606 14.86 -7.80 38.04
CA SER A 606 15.96 -8.76 37.95
C SER A 606 15.80 -9.71 36.76
N ASN A 607 14.59 -9.84 36.21
CA ASN A 607 14.26 -10.69 35.07
C ASN A 607 13.98 -9.88 33.81
N ILE A 608 15.05 -9.42 33.16
CA ILE A 608 14.96 -8.62 31.94
C ILE A 608 15.07 -9.49 30.69
N LYS A 609 14.06 -9.40 29.80
CA LYS A 609 14.11 -9.94 28.44
C LYS A 609 14.34 -8.83 27.41
N VAL A 610 15.18 -9.10 26.42
CA VAL A 610 15.47 -8.17 25.33
C VAL A 610 14.76 -8.65 24.07
N CYS A 611 13.99 -7.75 23.45
CA CYS A 611 13.30 -7.98 22.20
C CYS A 611 13.88 -7.06 21.12
N ILE A 612 14.25 -7.63 19.97
CA ILE A 612 14.84 -6.90 18.85
C ILE A 612 14.06 -7.22 17.58
N LYS A 613 13.65 -6.18 16.86
CA LYS A 613 12.89 -6.26 15.60
C LYS A 613 13.63 -5.44 14.55
N VAL A 614 14.28 -6.14 13.62
CA VAL A 614 15.01 -5.52 12.50
C VAL A 614 14.58 -6.15 11.17
N ARG A 615 13.92 -5.36 10.33
CA ARG A 615 13.50 -5.83 9.00
C ARG A 615 14.72 -6.07 8.11
N GLY A 616 14.77 -7.24 7.51
CA GLY A 616 15.78 -7.60 6.52
C GLY A 616 17.05 -8.21 7.11
N ILE A 617 17.18 -8.37 8.43
CA ILE A 617 18.28 -9.12 9.04
C ILE A 617 17.70 -10.31 9.79
N SER A 618 18.08 -11.51 9.39
CA SER A 618 17.72 -12.74 10.09
C SER A 618 18.70 -12.96 11.24
N ILE A 619 18.29 -12.62 12.46
CA ILE A 619 19.12 -12.78 13.66
C ILE A 619 19.37 -14.28 13.90
N ASN A 620 20.63 -14.67 13.87
CA ASN A 620 21.09 -16.05 14.00
C ASN A 620 22.48 -16.05 14.67
N ALA A 621 23.03 -17.24 14.97
CA ALA A 621 24.29 -17.37 15.71
C ALA A 621 25.50 -16.68 15.07
N SER A 622 25.46 -16.36 13.77
CA SER A 622 26.55 -15.61 13.11
C SER A 622 26.48 -14.10 13.31
N CYS A 623 25.42 -13.57 13.93
CA CYS A 623 25.24 -12.12 14.05
C CYS A 623 24.47 -11.64 15.28
N ASP A 624 24.01 -12.51 16.18
CA ASP A 624 23.23 -12.11 17.35
C ASP A 624 24.06 -11.34 18.39
N GLU A 625 25.36 -11.60 18.47
CA GLU A 625 26.35 -10.79 19.22
C GLU A 625 26.53 -9.36 18.66
N LEU A 626 26.23 -9.15 17.36
CA LEU A 626 26.32 -7.86 16.70
C LEU A 626 24.99 -7.11 16.76
N VAL A 627 23.89 -7.82 16.54
CA VAL A 627 22.53 -7.27 16.51
C VAL A 627 21.94 -7.25 17.92
N THR A 628 22.46 -6.34 18.74
CA THR A 628 22.09 -6.20 20.16
C THR A 628 21.36 -4.89 20.45
N PHE A 629 20.64 -4.85 21.57
CA PHE A 629 19.97 -3.63 22.05
C PHE A 629 20.98 -2.48 22.24
N ASP A 630 22.11 -2.76 22.89
CA ASP A 630 23.11 -1.73 23.21
C ASP A 630 23.78 -1.19 21.95
N ASN A 631 24.00 -2.03 20.94
CA ASN A 631 24.49 -1.59 19.64
C ASN A 631 23.47 -0.70 18.91
N LEU A 632 22.18 -1.06 18.92
CA LEU A 632 21.14 -0.19 18.36
C LEU A 632 21.08 1.16 19.09
N LYS A 633 21.11 1.12 20.43
CA LYS A 633 21.14 2.33 21.28
C LYS A 633 22.37 3.18 20.98
N ALA A 634 23.56 2.60 20.93
CA ALA A 634 24.79 3.31 20.59
C ALA A 634 24.66 4.00 19.22
N MET A 635 24.07 3.32 18.23
CA MET A 635 23.85 3.93 16.93
C MET A 635 22.82 5.07 16.94
N VAL A 636 21.72 4.90 17.67
CA VAL A 636 20.68 5.93 17.79
C VAL A 636 21.16 7.15 18.57
N MET A 637 21.98 6.93 19.61
CA MET A 637 22.57 7.99 20.44
C MET A 637 23.80 8.65 19.79
N GLY A 638 24.22 8.19 18.60
CA GLY A 638 25.31 8.78 17.84
C GLY A 638 26.72 8.37 18.30
N SER A 639 26.86 7.47 19.26
CA SER A 639 28.16 6.94 19.69
C SER A 639 28.70 5.84 18.75
N ARG A 640 27.91 5.43 17.75
CA ARG A 640 28.29 4.49 16.69
C ARG A 640 27.57 4.88 15.39
N ASP A 641 28.22 4.83 14.24
CA ASP A 641 27.54 5.15 12.96
C ASP A 641 26.72 3.96 12.42
N LYS A 642 27.38 2.80 12.31
CA LYS A 642 26.81 1.58 11.71
C LYS A 642 27.48 0.31 12.21
N ILE A 643 26.86 -0.82 11.91
CA ILE A 643 27.42 -2.17 12.08
C ILE A 643 27.30 -2.94 10.77
N THR A 644 28.40 -3.54 10.34
CA THR A 644 28.42 -4.47 9.20
C THR A 644 28.05 -5.85 9.72
N VAL A 645 26.86 -6.33 9.38
CA VAL A 645 26.36 -7.65 9.78
C VAL A 645 26.72 -8.66 8.69
N PRO A 646 27.56 -9.67 8.97
CA PRO A 646 27.93 -10.69 8.00
C PRO A 646 26.75 -11.62 7.72
N ILE A 647 26.68 -12.11 6.49
CA ILE A 647 25.75 -13.15 6.04
C ILE A 647 26.59 -14.18 5.27
N PRO A 648 27.17 -15.18 5.97
CA PRO A 648 28.16 -16.08 5.37
C PRO A 648 27.57 -16.97 4.26
N HIS A 649 26.28 -17.29 4.34
CA HIS A 649 25.61 -18.20 3.41
C HIS A 649 24.34 -17.56 2.81
N GLN A 650 24.49 -16.44 2.11
CA GLN A 650 23.37 -15.87 1.38
C GLN A 650 23.05 -16.70 0.14
N ILE A 651 21.86 -17.28 0.10
CA ILE A 651 21.30 -17.83 -1.12
C ILE A 651 20.93 -16.65 -2.03
N ALA A 652 21.58 -16.56 -3.17
CA ALA A 652 21.37 -15.53 -4.17
C ALA A 652 21.03 -16.15 -5.51
N ARG A 653 20.11 -15.52 -6.24
CA ARG A 653 19.84 -15.86 -7.63
C ARG A 653 20.64 -14.92 -8.52
N LEU A 654 21.51 -15.47 -9.35
CA LEU A 654 22.24 -14.70 -10.35
C LEU A 654 21.30 -14.22 -11.47
N PRO A 655 21.69 -13.22 -12.28
CA PRO A 655 20.94 -12.85 -13.49
C PRO A 655 20.70 -14.02 -14.45
N THR A 656 21.57 -15.04 -14.42
CA THR A 656 21.45 -16.31 -15.14
C THR A 656 20.47 -17.31 -14.52
N TRP A 657 19.77 -16.92 -13.45
CA TRP A 657 18.88 -17.76 -12.63
C TRP A 657 19.55 -18.93 -11.90
N GLN A 658 20.87 -19.07 -12.03
CA GLN A 658 21.66 -19.95 -11.17
C GLN A 658 21.50 -19.52 -9.71
N ILE A 659 21.17 -20.51 -8.87
CA ILE A 659 21.09 -20.33 -7.43
C ILE A 659 22.50 -20.62 -6.89
N VAL A 660 23.09 -19.62 -6.25
CA VAL A 660 24.41 -19.72 -5.65
C VAL A 660 24.33 -19.39 -4.16
N THR A 661 25.21 -20.01 -3.38
CA THR A 661 25.46 -19.60 -2.00
C THR A 661 26.71 -18.75 -2.00
N ARG A 662 26.62 -17.52 -1.50
CA ARG A 662 27.78 -16.60 -1.39
C ARG A 662 27.80 -15.87 -0.06
N ALA A 663 28.99 -15.51 0.39
CA ALA A 663 29.15 -14.58 1.49
C ALA A 663 28.67 -13.18 1.08
N SER A 664 27.99 -12.51 1.98
CA SER A 664 27.55 -11.12 1.82
C SER A 664 27.51 -10.42 3.18
N HIS A 665 27.12 -9.16 3.20
CA HIS A 665 26.93 -8.41 4.44
C HIS A 665 25.77 -7.41 4.29
N LYS A 666 25.25 -6.93 5.42
CA LYS A 666 24.30 -5.83 5.49
C LYS A 666 24.80 -4.74 6.42
N ASN A 667 24.70 -3.49 5.99
CA ASN A 667 24.99 -2.35 6.84
C ASN A 667 23.74 -2.04 7.67
N TRP A 668 23.79 -2.38 8.96
CA TRP A 668 22.76 -2.03 9.92
C TRP A 668 23.06 -0.65 10.49
N LYS A 669 22.13 0.29 10.29
CA LYS A 669 22.21 1.65 10.83
C LYS A 669 20.81 2.23 11.07
N PRO A 670 20.67 3.23 11.94
CA PRO A 670 19.41 3.92 12.14
C PRO A 670 19.06 4.81 10.93
N VAL A 671 17.81 4.73 10.45
CA VAL A 671 17.28 5.52 9.34
C VAL A 671 15.82 5.89 9.65
N ASN A 672 15.60 7.11 10.16
CA ASN A 672 14.27 7.68 10.30
C ASN A 672 14.15 8.95 9.47
N ILE A 673 13.63 8.80 8.26
CA ILE A 673 13.39 9.94 7.36
C ILE A 673 11.91 10.19 7.10
N LYS A 674 11.03 9.40 7.72
CA LYS A 674 9.57 9.55 7.54
C LYS A 674 8.99 10.68 8.39
N ARG A 675 9.67 11.02 9.49
CA ARG A 675 9.22 12.04 10.43
C ARG A 675 10.41 12.57 11.21
N ARG A 676 10.46 13.89 11.36
CA ARG A 676 11.39 14.59 12.23
C ARG A 676 10.66 15.78 12.84
N ARG A 677 10.70 15.90 14.16
CA ARG A 677 10.28 17.12 14.88
C ARG A 677 11.55 17.87 15.23
N VAL A 678 11.62 19.13 14.86
CA VAL A 678 12.70 20.03 15.27
C VAL A 678 12.09 20.89 16.38
N ASP A 679 12.47 20.62 17.63
CA ASP A 679 11.94 21.38 18.76
C ASP A 679 12.34 22.86 18.64
N VAL A 680 11.35 23.76 18.76
CA VAL A 680 11.58 25.21 18.82
C VAL A 680 12.27 25.60 20.15
N ALA A 681 12.22 24.73 21.18
CA ALA A 681 12.69 25.04 22.54
C ALA A 681 13.74 24.06 23.12
N LYS A 682 14.40 23.20 22.32
CA LYS A 682 15.48 22.33 22.82
C LYS A 682 16.69 22.31 21.88
N HIS A 683 17.43 23.42 21.88
CA HIS A 683 18.87 23.40 21.64
C HIS A 683 19.60 23.17 22.98
N CYS A 684 19.41 21.99 23.57
CA CYS A 684 20.24 21.53 24.67
C CYS A 684 20.57 20.06 24.46
N ALA A 685 21.88 19.76 24.39
CA ALA A 685 22.52 18.47 24.15
C ALA A 685 22.66 18.03 22.67
N THR A 686 23.43 18.79 21.90
CA THR A 686 24.46 18.31 20.95
C THR A 686 25.17 19.56 20.44
N TRP A 687 26.50 19.49 20.27
CA TRP A 687 27.44 20.63 20.09
C TRP A 687 28.02 21.22 21.38
N LEU A 688 28.73 20.40 22.15
CA LEU A 688 29.86 20.86 22.96
C LEU A 688 30.77 19.66 23.20
N GLN A 689 31.63 19.36 22.22
CA GLN A 689 32.92 18.68 22.33
C GLN A 689 33.47 18.44 20.92
N CYS A 690 34.22 19.42 20.41
CA CYS A 690 35.32 19.28 19.45
C CYS A 690 35.85 20.67 19.05
N LEU A 691 36.15 21.53 20.03
CA LEU A 691 37.08 22.65 19.89
C LEU A 691 37.78 22.80 21.23
N GLY A 692 38.87 22.07 21.39
CA GLY A 692 39.65 22.05 22.62
C GLY A 692 40.70 20.96 22.56
N HIS A 693 41.84 21.30 21.96
CA HIS A 693 43.21 20.82 22.20
C HIS A 693 43.97 20.50 20.92
N GLY A 694 45.04 21.28 20.70
CA GLY A 694 46.22 20.93 19.91
C GLY A 694 46.18 21.35 18.46
#